data_AF-A0A923UIV4-F1
#
_entry.id   AF-A0A923UIV4-F1
#
_cell.length_a   1.000
_cell.length_b   1.000
_cell.length_c   1.000
_cell.angle_alpha   90.00
_cell.angle_beta   90.00
_cell.angle_gamma   90.00
#
_symmetry.space_group_name_H-M   'P 1'
#
loop_
_entity.id
_entity.type
_entity.pdbx_description
1 polymer ?
#
loop_
_entity_poly.entity_id
_entity_poly.type
_entity_poly.pdbx_seq_one_letter_code
_entity_poly.pdbx_strand_id
1 'polypeptide(L)'
;MKKSIILLILTLFSIPTFAQNAPKPRRLEVLFLGDNGHHKPVERLPSIMSALGNKGINFTYTNKLEDINLENLNRFDALMIYANWDEITPKAETALLAYVASGKGILPIHCASFCFRNSPEYVKMVGGQFWKHTTDTISANIVQPNNQLMNGVKGLKAFDETYLHSKLQADNNVLMTREIKADQTKDRPETKIEPYTWTRNYGKGRVFYTAFGHDEQTWENPDFHKLLENAIVWAVDDQARAAHAALNSQPLVFKDAKLPNYEKRTDPQVQQLPLSPEESVKLMQIPVDFNLEVFASEPNVMHPIAMAWDEKGRLYVLITKDYPNERKETGGSDYILLCEDTNRDGKADKFTHFADGLSIPTGMVFANGGLIVSQAPNMLFLKDNDGDDKADEKKILFSGFGTGDTHAGPSNLHYGFDNWIWGCVGYSGIKTKFASKDSVNFGQGFFRFKADGSDFEHITSTSNNTWGFSFNETGDVFGSTANNSHGWYMAIPHRNILNGSTANNGSRGTDTHKDMKTITPRVRQVDVWGGYTAAAGHNFYTARAFPKKYWNKTAFVCEPTGHVVHQNVMEKKGTDYEDVEGFNLLAGADEWVSPVFAEVGPDGAVWIADWYSFIIQHNPKPSGFTMGVGNAYETDLRDYTHGRIYRVGYDKAPAYTPLSLSKDRPQELVNALKNNNQFWRITAQRLLIERGQKDVVPALIELTKDQSLDEIGINPTVIHALRTLEGLGVLNEPNVQQALYASLTHPCAGVRKNAVQILPRNNLSSKELLQKNLLNDKEPLVVLNTLLALSEMPLTVESEAALMTRLEQSNETNDRWLPDAFASILTSNKQVLLKKLVQKLSQNSLSPKATNHAMPAHHDHSKMMQEATKSSAITASNKPDLVITKIIVTPENPVVRDNINVKIEVKNQGGVALQKGQIVPLDIRFEGKGRKIDIVSRSFNEGIAAGESIIITKSNNGPWTGDINFSSDVSGDYTIIVDLDKANAIAESDEKNNSFTQKINFSTPQSMTNYALERAMRGYSAVSAVDSVVKMLKQFPKMGEATASSLLRGITDGWNYKRKVVVNENDKSFLVSLNKNLVSEDKNRLNRLMQAWQVKTDEVVDPNKITIVIKSVKEAMSYDKKEFTVTAGKTVELIFENPDAMQHNLVIGKPKSLEIIGKAATKMITQKDALQKSYIPNIPQIIASTPLVNSEGSYKLTFKAPETVGDYPYVCTFPGHWSIMNGVMKVVK
;
A
#
# COMPACT_ATOMS: atom_id res chain seq x y z
N MET A 1 -50.73 -49.03 57.31
CA MET A 1 -50.35 -49.92 58.45
C MET A 1 -49.21 -50.82 57.99
N LYS A 2 -48.04 -50.78 58.68
CA LYS A 2 -47.09 -51.88 58.96
C LYS A 2 -46.63 -52.78 57.77
N LYS A 3 -45.36 -53.05 57.48
CA LYS A 3 -44.21 -53.33 58.36
C LYS A 3 -42.91 -53.48 57.51
N SER A 4 -41.79 -53.17 58.16
CA SER A 4 -40.37 -53.26 57.78
C SER A 4 -39.84 -54.67 57.49
N ILE A 5 -38.83 -54.78 56.60
CA ILE A 5 -37.66 -55.69 56.74
C ILE A 5 -36.39 -54.99 56.24
N ILE A 6 -35.32 -55.22 57.00
CA ILE A 6 -33.95 -54.71 57.01
C ILE A 6 -33.13 -55.14 55.78
N LEU A 7 -32.27 -54.26 55.27
CA LEU A 7 -30.99 -54.67 54.68
C LEU A 7 -29.86 -53.78 55.22
N LEU A 8 -28.88 -54.43 55.85
CA LEU A 8 -27.76 -53.83 56.55
C LEU A 8 -26.56 -53.64 55.61
N ILE A 9 -25.83 -52.57 55.92
CA ILE A 9 -24.58 -52.06 55.38
C ILE A 9 -23.46 -53.11 55.28
N LEU A 10 -22.72 -53.08 54.17
CA LEU A 10 -21.27 -53.29 54.18
C LEU A 10 -20.58 -52.24 53.30
N THR A 11 -19.82 -51.37 53.96
CA THR A 11 -18.92 -50.36 53.40
C THR A 11 -17.73 -51.00 52.70
N LEU A 12 -17.47 -50.61 51.45
CA LEU A 12 -16.18 -50.73 50.78
C LEU A 12 -15.81 -49.38 50.18
N PHE A 13 -14.69 -48.83 50.64
CA PHE A 13 -14.09 -47.57 50.20
C PHE A 13 -13.74 -47.65 48.71
N SER A 14 -14.39 -46.83 47.88
CA SER A 14 -13.94 -46.50 46.54
C SER A 14 -13.09 -45.23 46.59
N ILE A 15 -11.78 -45.42 46.43
CA ILE A 15 -10.79 -44.35 46.24
C ILE A 15 -11.10 -43.67 44.88
N PRO A 16 -11.26 -42.34 44.82
CA PRO A 16 -11.34 -41.66 43.52
C PRO A 16 -9.96 -41.70 42.86
N THR A 17 -9.85 -42.45 41.77
CA THR A 17 -8.73 -42.32 40.84
C THR A 17 -8.77 -40.90 40.27
N PHE A 18 -7.84 -40.05 40.73
CA PHE A 18 -7.49 -38.80 40.07
C PHE A 18 -6.94 -39.16 38.67
N ALA A 19 -7.81 -39.17 37.66
CA ALA A 19 -7.36 -39.06 36.28
C ALA A 19 -6.79 -37.64 36.12
N GLN A 20 -5.48 -37.53 36.11
CA GLN A 20 -4.77 -36.31 35.74
C GLN A 20 -5.19 -35.99 34.29
N ASN A 21 -6.04 -34.98 34.09
CA ASN A 21 -6.40 -34.53 32.75
C ASN A 21 -5.11 -34.19 31.99
N ALA A 22 -4.85 -34.88 30.88
CA ALA A 22 -3.70 -34.60 30.03
C ALA A 22 -3.72 -33.12 29.58
N PRO A 23 -2.55 -32.45 29.48
CA PRO A 23 -2.50 -31.05 29.09
C PRO A 23 -3.06 -30.87 27.67
N LYS A 24 -4.00 -29.92 27.50
CA LYS A 24 -4.57 -29.59 26.18
C LYS A 24 -3.45 -29.06 25.26
N PRO A 25 -3.21 -29.69 24.09
CA PRO A 25 -2.20 -29.23 23.14
C PRO A 25 -2.40 -27.78 22.73
N ARG A 26 -1.36 -26.94 22.81
CA ARG A 26 -1.40 -25.54 22.32
C ARG A 26 -0.01 -24.98 22.05
N ARG A 27 0.02 -23.86 21.33
CA ARG A 27 1.22 -23.05 21.05
C ARG A 27 1.63 -22.25 22.30
N LEU A 28 2.89 -21.83 22.38
CA LEU A 28 3.38 -20.90 23.40
C LEU A 28 3.10 -19.46 22.99
N GLU A 29 2.67 -18.64 23.95
CA GLU A 29 2.31 -17.25 23.71
C GLU A 29 3.32 -16.31 24.37
N VAL A 30 3.99 -15.49 23.56
CA VAL A 30 5.02 -14.54 24.02
C VAL A 30 4.57 -13.11 23.76
N LEU A 31 4.50 -12.30 24.82
CA LEU A 31 4.38 -10.84 24.67
C LEU A 31 5.75 -10.26 24.40
N PHE A 32 5.92 -9.54 23.29
CA PHE A 32 7.13 -8.82 22.94
C PHE A 32 6.92 -7.34 23.26
N LEU A 33 7.60 -6.83 24.29
CA LEU A 33 7.65 -5.42 24.63
C LEU A 33 8.83 -4.74 23.92
N GLY A 34 8.51 -3.83 23.00
CA GLY A 34 9.43 -2.93 22.32
C GLY A 34 9.32 -1.47 22.74
N ASP A 35 9.96 -0.60 21.96
CA ASP A 35 9.85 0.86 22.02
C ASP A 35 9.87 1.45 20.60
N ASN A 36 9.87 2.79 20.49
CA ASN A 36 10.04 3.51 19.22
C ASN A 36 11.41 4.19 19.13
N GLY A 37 12.40 3.67 19.86
CA GLY A 37 13.76 4.21 19.93
C GLY A 37 14.65 3.75 18.77
N HIS A 38 15.95 4.02 18.89
CA HIS A 38 16.96 3.73 17.86
C HIS A 38 17.00 2.24 17.44
N HIS A 39 16.69 1.32 18.35
CA HIS A 39 16.77 -0.12 18.12
C HIS A 39 15.65 -0.68 17.24
N LYS A 40 14.58 0.10 16.99
CA LYS A 40 13.42 -0.26 16.17
C LYS A 40 12.93 -1.72 16.37
N PRO A 41 12.53 -2.12 17.58
CA PRO A 41 12.14 -3.51 17.90
C PRO A 41 11.09 -4.14 16.98
N VAL A 42 10.11 -3.35 16.53
CA VAL A 42 9.07 -3.79 15.58
C VAL A 42 9.65 -4.29 14.25
N GLU A 43 10.81 -3.80 13.82
CA GLU A 43 11.50 -4.24 12.60
C GLU A 43 12.25 -5.56 12.81
N ARG A 44 12.53 -5.96 14.06
CA ARG A 44 13.19 -7.24 14.38
C ARG A 44 12.22 -8.39 14.50
N LEU A 45 11.02 -8.12 14.97
CA LEU A 45 10.00 -9.12 15.24
C LEU A 45 9.69 -10.06 14.04
N PRO A 46 9.58 -9.59 12.78
CA PRO A 46 9.29 -10.49 11.65
C PRO A 46 10.30 -11.63 11.49
N SER A 47 11.59 -11.38 11.75
CA SER A 47 12.64 -12.39 11.63
C SER A 47 12.41 -13.59 12.57
N ILE A 48 12.07 -13.32 13.84
CA ILE A 48 11.83 -14.36 14.85
C ILE A 48 10.46 -15.02 14.69
N MET A 49 9.44 -14.27 14.25
CA MET A 49 8.13 -14.84 13.90
C MET A 49 8.28 -15.85 12.75
N SER A 50 9.05 -15.49 11.73
CA SER A 50 9.35 -16.35 10.58
C SER A 50 10.15 -17.60 10.97
N ALA A 51 11.14 -17.47 11.85
CA ALA A 51 11.99 -18.58 12.27
C ALA A 51 11.30 -19.57 13.23
N LEU A 52 10.44 -19.06 14.13
CA LEU A 52 9.86 -19.83 15.23
C LEU A 52 8.38 -20.17 15.04
N GLY A 53 7.71 -19.60 14.02
CA GLY A 53 6.29 -19.84 13.75
C GLY A 53 5.96 -21.32 13.53
N ASN A 54 6.78 -22.07 12.79
CA ASN A 54 6.57 -23.51 12.60
C ASN A 54 6.92 -24.35 13.85
N LYS A 55 7.51 -23.74 14.88
CA LYS A 55 7.85 -24.40 16.16
C LYS A 55 6.74 -24.26 17.20
N GLY A 56 5.62 -23.62 16.87
CA GLY A 56 4.53 -23.45 17.84
C GLY A 56 4.78 -22.33 18.85
N ILE A 57 5.59 -21.32 18.50
CA ILE A 57 5.84 -20.14 19.33
C ILE A 57 5.23 -18.92 18.65
N ASN A 58 4.28 -18.28 19.33
CA ASN A 58 3.56 -17.10 18.84
C ASN A 58 4.08 -15.84 19.53
N PHE A 59 4.13 -14.75 18.78
CA PHE A 59 4.49 -13.44 19.30
C PHE A 59 3.36 -12.44 19.14
N THR A 60 3.08 -11.69 20.20
CA THR A 60 2.24 -10.49 20.18
C THR A 60 3.11 -9.27 20.50
N TYR A 61 3.10 -8.26 19.64
CA TYR A 61 3.90 -7.04 19.84
C TYR A 61 3.15 -5.97 20.63
N THR A 62 3.87 -5.27 21.50
CA THR A 62 3.44 -3.98 22.05
C THR A 62 4.63 -3.04 22.23
N ASN A 63 4.41 -1.75 22.00
CA ASN A 63 5.31 -0.67 22.36
C ASN A 63 4.67 0.25 23.42
N LYS A 64 3.73 -0.27 24.22
CA LYS A 64 2.99 0.51 25.22
C LYS A 64 3.24 -0.04 26.62
N LEU A 65 3.77 0.78 27.52
CA LEU A 65 3.99 0.37 28.92
C LEU A 65 2.70 0.08 29.69
N GLU A 66 1.56 0.64 29.28
CA GLU A 66 0.26 0.36 29.89
C GLU A 66 -0.18 -1.11 29.75
N ASP A 67 0.35 -1.82 28.75
CA ASP A 67 0.13 -3.26 28.54
C ASP A 67 0.87 -4.13 29.58
N ILE A 68 1.77 -3.53 30.37
CA ILE A 68 2.44 -4.17 31.51
C ILE A 68 1.52 -4.08 32.74
N ASN A 69 0.47 -4.90 32.71
CA ASN A 69 -0.48 -5.07 33.81
C ASN A 69 -0.86 -6.56 33.91
N LEU A 70 -1.28 -7.03 35.09
CA LEU A 70 -1.54 -8.46 35.31
C LEU A 70 -2.67 -9.03 34.44
N GLU A 71 -3.70 -8.24 34.14
CA GLU A 71 -4.81 -8.69 33.27
C GLU A 71 -4.28 -9.07 31.89
N ASN A 72 -3.42 -8.24 31.31
CA ASN A 72 -2.82 -8.50 30.02
C ASN A 72 -1.70 -9.55 30.09
N LEU A 73 -0.76 -9.40 31.03
CA LEU A 73 0.40 -10.31 31.13
C LEU A 73 -0.02 -11.77 31.35
N ASN A 74 -1.06 -12.04 32.13
CA ASN A 74 -1.52 -13.41 32.43
C ASN A 74 -2.06 -14.17 31.21
N ARG A 75 -2.24 -13.50 30.07
CA ARG A 75 -2.60 -14.13 28.79
C ARG A 75 -1.41 -14.83 28.13
N PHE A 76 -0.19 -14.48 28.55
CA PHE A 76 1.05 -14.94 27.95
C PHE A 76 1.81 -15.92 28.85
N ASP A 77 2.65 -16.75 28.25
CA ASP A 77 3.52 -17.69 28.95
C ASP A 77 4.88 -17.05 29.29
N ALA A 78 5.32 -16.10 28.45
CA ALA A 78 6.55 -15.35 28.63
C ALA A 78 6.44 -13.89 28.17
N LEU A 79 7.24 -13.02 28.78
CA LEU A 79 7.47 -11.64 28.34
C LEU A 79 8.89 -11.51 27.79
N MET A 80 9.03 -11.18 26.52
CA MET A 80 10.30 -10.78 25.92
C MET A 80 10.40 -9.25 25.91
N ILE A 81 11.55 -8.71 26.32
CA ILE A 81 11.79 -7.26 26.34
C ILE A 81 12.99 -6.95 25.46
N TYR A 82 12.80 -6.08 24.48
CA TYR A 82 13.87 -5.47 23.70
C TYR A 82 13.51 -4.00 23.52
N ALA A 83 13.91 -3.19 24.51
CA ALA A 83 13.52 -1.79 24.63
C ALA A 83 14.48 -1.03 25.56
N ASN A 84 14.35 0.29 25.57
CA ASN A 84 15.08 1.27 26.38
C ASN A 84 14.12 2.15 27.19
N TRP A 85 13.10 1.56 27.81
CA TRP A 85 12.21 2.30 28.70
C TRP A 85 12.94 2.73 29.95
N ASP A 86 13.04 4.04 30.17
CA ASP A 86 13.83 4.58 31.27
C ASP A 86 13.22 4.28 32.65
N GLU A 87 11.90 4.45 32.74
CA GLU A 87 11.13 4.33 33.97
C GLU A 87 9.96 3.38 33.79
N ILE A 88 9.58 2.72 34.89
CA ILE A 88 8.34 1.97 35.02
C ILE A 88 7.46 2.59 36.11
N THR A 89 6.14 2.56 35.92
CA THR A 89 5.22 3.02 36.98
C THR A 89 5.17 2.00 38.12
N PRO A 90 4.90 2.41 39.37
CA PRO A 90 4.80 1.47 40.50
C PRO A 90 3.78 0.34 40.27
N LYS A 91 2.67 0.65 39.59
CA LYS A 91 1.62 -0.33 39.25
C LYS A 91 2.13 -1.37 38.24
N ALA A 92 2.81 -0.91 37.18
CA ALA A 92 3.38 -1.80 36.16
C ALA A 92 4.54 -2.62 36.71
N GLU A 93 5.39 -2.04 37.57
CA GLU A 93 6.46 -2.76 38.27
C GLU A 93 5.90 -3.88 39.13
N THR A 94 4.91 -3.57 39.97
CA THR A 94 4.25 -4.57 40.81
C THR A 94 3.66 -5.70 39.97
N ALA A 95 3.01 -5.37 38.85
CA ALA A 95 2.45 -6.37 37.93
C ALA A 95 3.52 -7.25 37.28
N LEU A 96 4.61 -6.64 36.79
CA LEU A 96 5.72 -7.34 36.17
C LEU A 96 6.40 -8.31 37.15
N LEU A 97 6.75 -7.83 38.34
CA LEU A 97 7.40 -8.65 39.36
C LEU A 97 6.48 -9.78 39.84
N ALA A 98 5.19 -9.51 40.03
CA ALA A 98 4.22 -10.53 40.41
C ALA A 98 4.01 -11.59 39.31
N TYR A 99 3.96 -11.16 38.04
CA TYR A 99 3.86 -12.05 36.89
C TYR A 99 5.03 -13.05 36.86
N VAL A 100 6.28 -12.56 36.93
CA VAL A 100 7.46 -13.43 36.95
C VAL A 100 7.51 -14.29 38.20
N ALA A 101 7.30 -13.70 39.39
CA ALA A 101 7.33 -14.44 40.65
C ALA A 101 6.30 -15.59 40.71
N SER A 102 5.19 -15.49 39.96
CA SER A 102 4.16 -16.52 39.87
C SER A 102 4.60 -17.79 39.12
N GLY A 103 5.67 -17.71 38.32
CA GLY A 103 6.18 -18.83 37.53
C GLY A 103 6.34 -18.54 36.03
N LYS A 104 5.89 -17.37 35.57
CA LYS A 104 5.96 -16.99 34.16
C LYS A 104 7.36 -16.57 33.74
N GLY A 105 7.69 -16.78 32.46
CA GLY A 105 9.02 -16.53 31.92
C GLY A 105 9.26 -15.05 31.60
N ILE A 106 10.51 -14.60 31.72
CA ILE A 106 10.96 -13.30 31.19
C ILE A 106 12.29 -13.41 30.45
N LEU A 107 12.36 -12.76 29.29
CA LEU A 107 13.51 -12.78 28.38
C LEU A 107 13.94 -11.35 28.03
N PRO A 108 14.73 -10.66 28.88
CA PRO A 108 15.32 -9.38 28.49
C PRO A 108 16.47 -9.61 27.49
N ILE A 109 16.41 -8.91 26.35
CA ILE A 109 17.35 -9.02 25.24
C ILE A 109 18.13 -7.72 25.10
N HIS A 110 19.44 -7.83 24.93
CA HIS A 110 20.34 -6.72 24.61
C HIS A 110 20.22 -5.55 25.61
N CYS A 111 19.69 -4.42 25.14
CA CYS A 111 19.54 -3.16 25.87
C CYS A 111 18.52 -3.23 27.01
N ALA A 112 17.68 -4.28 27.07
CA ALA A 112 16.68 -4.46 28.12
C ALA A 112 17.27 -4.59 29.53
N SER A 113 18.57 -4.87 29.69
CA SER A 113 19.25 -4.79 31.00
C SER A 113 19.37 -3.35 31.54
N PHE A 114 19.08 -2.34 30.72
CA PHE A 114 19.06 -0.93 31.10
C PHE A 114 17.65 -0.33 31.18
N CYS A 115 16.61 -1.13 30.93
CA CYS A 115 15.24 -0.72 31.20
C CYS A 115 15.01 -0.47 32.70
N PHE A 116 14.04 0.41 32.98
CA PHE A 116 13.44 0.60 34.29
C PHE A 116 14.47 0.94 35.38
N ARG A 117 15.31 1.95 35.12
CA ARG A 117 16.40 2.35 36.02
C ARG A 117 15.91 2.80 37.41
N ASN A 118 14.64 3.21 37.49
CA ASN A 118 13.95 3.52 38.73
C ASN A 118 13.49 2.27 39.54
N SER A 119 13.69 1.05 39.02
CA SER A 119 13.36 -0.22 39.68
C SER A 119 14.63 -1.02 40.03
N PRO A 120 15.12 -0.93 41.28
CA PRO A 120 16.22 -1.79 41.73
C PRO A 120 15.88 -3.28 41.68
N GLU A 121 14.62 -3.64 41.89
CA GLU A 121 14.16 -5.03 41.88
C GLU A 121 14.15 -5.63 40.46
N TYR A 122 13.78 -4.85 39.43
CA TYR A 122 13.94 -5.30 38.04
C TYR A 122 15.40 -5.60 37.72
N VAL A 123 16.34 -4.70 38.08
CA VAL A 123 17.77 -4.92 37.83
C VAL A 123 18.29 -6.18 38.52
N LYS A 124 17.86 -6.44 39.77
CA LYS A 124 18.18 -7.68 40.49
C LYS A 124 17.60 -8.91 39.79
N MET A 125 16.36 -8.84 39.30
CA MET A 125 15.69 -9.91 38.57
C MET A 125 16.41 -10.25 37.28
N VAL A 126 16.77 -9.26 36.45
CA VAL A 126 17.53 -9.46 35.19
C VAL A 126 18.93 -10.02 35.47
N GLY A 127 19.51 -9.65 36.62
CA GLY A 127 20.80 -10.17 37.07
C GLY A 127 21.99 -9.26 36.74
N GLY A 128 21.77 -8.11 36.12
CA GLY A 128 22.81 -7.15 35.78
C GLY A 128 22.26 -5.97 34.98
N GLN A 129 23.03 -4.89 34.89
CA GLN A 129 22.69 -3.69 34.14
C GLN A 129 23.88 -3.24 33.31
N PHE A 130 23.75 -3.14 32.00
CA PHE A 130 24.84 -2.60 31.18
C PHE A 130 25.16 -1.15 31.60
N TRP A 131 26.43 -0.75 31.51
CA TRP A 131 26.86 0.61 31.85
C TRP A 131 27.76 1.26 30.80
N LYS A 132 28.39 0.45 29.92
CA LYS A 132 29.26 0.93 28.84
C LYS A 132 29.25 -0.04 27.66
N HIS A 133 29.36 0.48 26.44
CA HIS A 133 29.43 -0.31 25.21
C HIS A 133 30.38 0.31 24.17
N THR A 134 30.83 -0.50 23.23
CA THR A 134 31.43 -0.10 21.93
C THR A 134 30.97 -1.10 20.87
N THR A 135 31.20 -0.87 19.58
CA THR A 135 30.75 -1.77 18.51
C THR A 135 31.91 -2.61 17.97
N ASP A 136 31.71 -3.92 17.86
CA ASP A 136 32.74 -4.84 17.34
C ASP A 136 32.13 -6.17 16.86
N THR A 137 32.92 -6.98 16.16
CA THR A 137 32.62 -8.40 15.98
C THR A 137 32.83 -9.16 17.28
N ILE A 138 31.74 -9.73 17.79
CA ILE A 138 31.67 -10.51 19.02
C ILE A 138 31.72 -11.98 18.66
N SER A 139 32.51 -12.75 19.42
CA SER A 139 32.46 -14.22 19.43
C SER A 139 32.37 -14.64 20.87
N ALA A 140 31.21 -15.17 21.28
CA ALA A 140 31.00 -15.59 22.66
C ALA A 140 31.40 -17.07 22.84
N ASN A 141 32.14 -17.33 23.92
CA ASN A 141 32.55 -18.67 24.33
C ASN A 141 31.43 -19.29 25.17
N ILE A 142 30.94 -20.45 24.74
CA ILE A 142 29.97 -21.25 25.49
C ILE A 142 30.69 -21.92 26.66
N VAL A 143 30.36 -21.51 27.89
CA VAL A 143 30.99 -22.04 29.12
C VAL A 143 30.27 -23.27 29.66
N GLN A 144 29.01 -23.49 29.27
CA GLN A 144 28.21 -24.65 29.64
C GLN A 144 27.62 -25.37 28.41
N PRO A 145 28.45 -26.07 27.61
CA PRO A 145 28.02 -26.67 26.34
C PRO A 145 26.93 -27.76 26.50
N ASN A 146 26.86 -28.41 27.67
CA ASN A 146 25.87 -29.45 27.96
C ASN A 146 24.56 -28.90 28.54
N ASN A 147 24.44 -27.58 28.73
CA ASN A 147 23.20 -26.97 29.19
C ASN A 147 22.14 -27.04 28.07
N GLN A 148 20.91 -27.42 28.41
CA GLN A 148 19.82 -27.56 27.43
C GLN A 148 19.58 -26.30 26.59
N LEU A 149 19.87 -25.10 27.12
CA LEU A 149 19.75 -23.84 26.39
C LEU A 149 20.75 -23.74 25.22
N MET A 150 21.89 -24.44 25.30
CA MET A 150 22.95 -24.43 24.29
C MET A 150 22.78 -25.53 23.24
N ASN A 151 21.79 -26.41 23.38
CA ASN A 151 21.57 -27.51 22.45
C ASN A 151 21.36 -27.01 21.02
N GLY A 152 22.28 -27.38 20.12
CA GLY A 152 22.24 -27.00 18.71
C GLY A 152 22.82 -25.62 18.40
N VAL A 153 23.28 -24.85 19.39
CA VAL A 153 23.96 -23.56 19.21
C VAL A 153 25.44 -23.81 18.97
N LYS A 154 25.94 -23.54 17.75
CA LYS A 154 27.30 -23.95 17.33
C LYS A 154 28.40 -22.91 17.59
N GLY A 155 28.01 -21.69 17.96
CA GLY A 155 28.93 -20.60 18.31
C GLY A 155 28.47 -19.30 17.68
N LEU A 156 27.98 -18.37 18.51
CA LEU A 156 27.38 -17.14 18.01
C LEU A 156 28.45 -16.08 17.75
N LYS A 157 28.64 -15.77 16.45
CA LYS A 157 29.49 -14.69 15.97
C LYS A 157 28.65 -13.65 15.25
N ALA A 158 28.68 -12.42 15.73
CA ALA A 158 27.91 -11.32 15.17
C ALA A 158 28.67 -10.00 15.33
N PHE A 159 28.50 -9.08 14.39
CA PHE A 159 28.86 -7.68 14.61
C PHE A 159 27.75 -7.06 15.47
N ASP A 160 28.09 -6.54 16.65
CA ASP A 160 27.12 -6.14 17.67
C ASP A 160 27.77 -5.15 18.67
N GLU A 161 26.99 -4.63 19.62
CA GLU A 161 27.51 -3.82 20.72
C GLU A 161 28.08 -4.67 21.87
N THR A 162 29.35 -4.45 22.18
CA THR A 162 30.08 -5.10 23.26
C THR A 162 29.78 -4.45 24.60
N TYR A 163 28.81 -5.00 25.33
CA TYR A 163 28.42 -4.50 26.65
C TYR A 163 29.41 -4.89 27.73
N LEU A 164 29.70 -3.96 28.63
CA LEU A 164 30.16 -4.24 30.00
C LEU A 164 28.97 -4.05 30.93
N HIS A 165 28.80 -4.95 31.90
CA HIS A 165 27.72 -4.89 32.88
C HIS A 165 28.22 -4.39 34.23
N SER A 166 27.32 -3.77 34.98
CA SER A 166 27.43 -3.40 36.38
C SER A 166 26.34 -4.10 37.18
N LYS A 167 26.43 -4.11 38.52
CA LYS A 167 25.43 -4.73 39.41
C LYS A 167 25.14 -6.21 39.08
N LEU A 168 26.13 -6.90 38.52
CA LEU A 168 26.04 -8.34 38.26
C LEU A 168 25.74 -9.07 39.57
N GLN A 169 24.73 -9.93 39.55
CA GLN A 169 24.36 -10.72 40.71
C GLN A 169 25.22 -11.97 40.80
N ALA A 170 25.59 -12.36 42.03
CA ALA A 170 26.51 -13.46 42.27
C ALA A 170 25.95 -14.84 41.87
N ASP A 171 24.62 -14.98 41.86
CA ASP A 171 23.88 -16.20 41.54
C ASP A 171 23.43 -16.28 40.07
N ASN A 172 23.97 -15.43 39.18
CA ASN A 172 23.77 -15.61 37.75
C ASN A 172 24.40 -16.91 37.26
N ASN A 173 23.61 -17.77 36.61
CA ASN A 173 24.10 -18.96 35.95
C ASN A 173 24.58 -18.62 34.52
N VAL A 174 25.87 -18.32 34.39
CA VAL A 174 26.50 -17.86 33.13
C VAL A 174 26.62 -19.00 32.12
N LEU A 175 26.07 -18.78 30.92
CA LEU A 175 26.05 -19.73 29.80
C LEU A 175 27.08 -19.38 28.72
N MET A 176 27.31 -18.08 28.51
CA MET A 176 28.31 -17.58 27.56
C MET A 176 29.08 -16.40 28.14
N THR A 177 30.36 -16.31 27.77
CA THR A 177 31.26 -15.18 28.08
C THR A 177 31.92 -14.67 26.82
N ARG A 178 32.22 -13.37 26.74
CA ARG A 178 33.09 -12.81 25.69
C ARG A 178 34.43 -12.36 26.28
N GLU A 179 35.45 -12.25 25.44
CA GLU A 179 36.69 -11.59 25.81
C GLU A 179 36.52 -10.06 25.86
N ILE A 180 37.17 -9.42 26.83
CA ILE A 180 37.28 -7.96 26.92
C ILE A 180 38.50 -7.55 26.11
N LYS A 181 38.28 -6.74 25.06
CA LYS A 181 39.35 -6.26 24.19
C LYS A 181 40.17 -5.14 24.84
N ALA A 182 41.34 -4.87 24.25
CA ALA A 182 42.34 -3.96 24.80
C ALA A 182 41.81 -2.53 25.05
N ASP A 183 40.91 -2.06 24.20
CA ASP A 183 40.25 -0.76 24.30
C ASP A 183 39.28 -0.64 25.49
N GLN A 184 38.70 -1.76 25.93
CA GLN A 184 37.80 -1.86 27.08
C GLN A 184 38.48 -2.33 28.38
N THR A 185 39.74 -2.81 28.32
CA THR A 185 40.45 -3.35 29.49
C THR A 185 40.61 -2.32 30.62
N LYS A 186 40.76 -1.04 30.27
CA LYS A 186 40.84 0.07 31.24
C LYS A 186 39.58 0.23 32.09
N ASP A 187 38.42 -0.19 31.58
CA ASP A 187 37.12 -0.06 32.25
C ASP A 187 36.81 -1.26 33.17
N ARG A 188 37.50 -2.40 32.97
CA ARG A 188 37.47 -3.58 33.86
C ARG A 188 38.88 -4.20 33.97
N PRO A 189 39.82 -3.59 34.70
CA PRO A 189 41.21 -4.07 34.76
C PRO A 189 41.35 -5.42 35.47
N GLU A 190 40.35 -5.82 36.26
CA GLU A 190 40.40 -7.00 37.13
C GLU A 190 39.93 -8.30 36.45
N THR A 191 39.38 -8.22 35.22
CA THR A 191 38.93 -9.40 34.47
C THR A 191 39.23 -9.27 32.98
N LYS A 192 39.45 -10.41 32.31
CA LYS A 192 39.65 -10.49 30.86
C LYS A 192 38.41 -10.99 30.12
N ILE A 193 37.39 -11.43 30.85
CA ILE A 193 36.15 -11.98 30.31
C ILE A 193 34.93 -11.27 30.91
N GLU A 194 33.87 -11.20 30.12
CA GLU A 194 32.60 -10.55 30.49
C GLU A 194 31.44 -11.55 30.28
N PRO A 195 30.57 -11.78 31.28
CA PRO A 195 29.33 -12.54 31.10
C PRO A 195 28.46 -11.90 30.03
N TYR A 196 27.93 -12.72 29.12
CA TYR A 196 27.22 -12.21 27.94
C TYR A 196 25.84 -12.86 27.74
N THR A 197 25.66 -14.10 28.22
CA THR A 197 24.37 -14.78 28.27
C THR A 197 24.28 -15.54 29.60
N TRP A 198 23.18 -15.42 30.33
CA TRP A 198 22.97 -16.10 31.61
C TRP A 198 21.51 -16.37 31.90
N THR A 199 21.28 -17.20 32.92
CA THR A 199 19.97 -17.51 33.46
C THR A 199 19.91 -17.23 34.97
N ARG A 200 18.71 -16.98 35.48
CA ARG A 200 18.43 -16.74 36.90
C ARG A 200 17.00 -17.19 37.21
N ASN A 201 16.69 -17.35 38.50
CA ASN A 201 15.31 -17.49 38.99
C ASN A 201 14.89 -16.23 39.76
N TYR A 202 13.59 -15.91 39.69
CA TYR A 202 12.97 -14.87 40.51
C TYR A 202 11.59 -15.36 40.97
N GLY A 203 11.44 -15.59 42.28
CA GLY A 203 10.29 -16.36 42.80
C GLY A 203 10.25 -17.76 42.16
N LYS A 204 9.13 -18.11 41.53
CA LYS A 204 9.00 -19.34 40.72
C LYS A 204 9.36 -19.15 39.24
N GLY A 205 9.53 -17.91 38.79
CA GLY A 205 9.79 -17.57 37.39
C GLY A 205 11.24 -17.79 36.99
N ARG A 206 11.41 -18.02 35.70
CA ARG A 206 12.72 -18.19 35.05
C ARG A 206 13.06 -16.98 34.21
N VAL A 207 14.28 -16.48 34.41
CA VAL A 207 14.83 -15.31 33.73
C VAL A 207 15.96 -15.77 32.82
N PHE A 208 15.88 -15.41 31.54
CA PHE A 208 16.96 -15.58 30.57
C PHE A 208 17.40 -14.21 30.08
N TYR A 209 18.71 -13.91 30.13
CA TYR A 209 19.27 -12.69 29.54
C TYR A 209 20.36 -13.02 28.53
N THR A 210 20.39 -12.25 27.45
CA THR A 210 21.51 -12.23 26.51
C THR A 210 21.81 -10.79 26.08
N ALA A 211 23.08 -10.42 26.00
CA ALA A 211 23.51 -9.10 25.55
C ALA A 211 23.55 -8.94 24.02
N PHE A 212 23.38 -10.04 23.26
CA PHE A 212 23.24 -10.00 21.80
C PHE A 212 21.93 -9.33 21.37
N GLY A 213 21.95 -8.60 20.25
CA GLY A 213 20.76 -8.11 19.57
C GLY A 213 20.76 -6.64 19.15
N HIS A 214 21.90 -5.93 19.12
CA HIS A 214 21.93 -4.56 18.58
C HIS A 214 21.71 -4.56 17.06
N ASP A 215 22.54 -5.32 16.35
CA ASP A 215 22.61 -5.32 14.89
C ASP A 215 21.53 -6.19 14.27
N GLU A 216 20.98 -5.74 13.15
CA GLU A 216 19.94 -6.44 12.38
C GLU A 216 20.38 -7.87 11.99
N GLN A 217 21.64 -8.06 11.60
CA GLN A 217 22.17 -9.37 11.19
C GLN A 217 22.14 -10.40 12.33
N THR A 218 22.20 -9.95 13.58
CA THR A 218 22.07 -10.85 14.75
C THR A 218 20.69 -11.47 14.79
N TRP A 219 19.65 -10.70 14.45
CA TRP A 219 18.27 -11.16 14.40
C TRP A 219 17.98 -12.07 13.20
N GLU A 220 18.88 -12.15 12.23
CA GLU A 220 18.79 -13.07 11.09
C GLU A 220 19.63 -14.34 11.30
N ASN A 221 20.43 -14.39 12.37
CA ASN A 221 21.37 -15.48 12.62
C ASN A 221 20.65 -16.76 13.12
N PRO A 222 20.80 -17.92 12.45
CA PRO A 222 20.17 -19.17 12.86
C PRO A 222 20.56 -19.67 14.26
N ASP A 223 21.81 -19.44 14.70
CA ASP A 223 22.24 -19.78 16.07
C ASP A 223 21.57 -18.88 17.11
N PHE A 224 21.27 -17.62 16.77
CA PHE A 224 20.52 -16.71 17.63
C PHE A 224 19.04 -17.14 17.72
N HIS A 225 18.42 -17.50 16.59
CA HIS A 225 17.07 -18.08 16.58
C HIS A 225 16.99 -19.34 17.44
N LYS A 226 17.99 -20.22 17.33
CA LYS A 226 18.04 -21.45 18.13
C LYS A 226 18.20 -21.16 19.63
N LEU A 227 19.03 -20.18 19.98
CA LEU A 227 19.16 -19.72 21.35
C LEU A 227 17.84 -19.18 21.90
N LEU A 228 17.13 -18.34 21.15
CA LEU A 228 15.83 -17.80 21.54
C LEU A 228 14.76 -18.88 21.66
N GLU A 229 14.69 -19.83 20.73
CA GLU A 229 13.80 -21.00 20.79
C GLU A 229 14.00 -21.75 22.11
N ASN A 230 15.25 -22.16 22.38
CA ASN A 230 15.60 -22.91 23.57
C ASN A 230 15.32 -22.09 24.85
N ALA A 231 15.57 -20.78 24.83
CA ALA A 231 15.33 -19.88 25.96
C ALA A 231 13.84 -19.71 26.26
N ILE A 232 12.99 -19.53 25.25
CA ILE A 232 11.53 -19.40 25.42
C ILE A 232 10.96 -20.70 25.99
N VAL A 233 11.26 -21.84 25.37
CA VAL A 233 10.81 -23.14 25.85
C VAL A 233 11.35 -23.42 27.24
N TRP A 234 12.57 -23.01 27.56
CA TRP A 234 13.14 -23.11 28.91
C TRP A 234 12.43 -22.22 29.93
N ALA A 235 12.08 -20.98 29.59
CA ALA A 235 11.61 -19.99 30.57
C ALA A 235 10.16 -20.20 31.03
N VAL A 236 9.26 -20.66 30.15
CA VAL A 236 7.82 -20.81 30.47
C VAL A 236 7.57 -21.81 31.60
N ASP A 237 6.42 -21.75 32.28
CA ASP A 237 6.06 -22.70 33.33
C ASP A 237 5.92 -24.15 32.80
N ASP A 238 5.93 -25.13 33.71
CA ASP A 238 5.93 -26.55 33.33
C ASP A 238 4.61 -26.98 32.66
N GLN A 239 3.50 -26.31 32.97
CA GLN A 239 2.20 -26.58 32.35
C GLN A 239 2.19 -26.12 30.89
N ALA A 240 2.67 -24.90 30.61
CA ALA A 240 2.80 -24.36 29.26
C ALA A 240 3.77 -25.20 28.42
N ARG A 241 4.91 -25.58 29.00
CA ARG A 241 5.89 -26.48 28.35
C ARG A 241 5.28 -27.84 28.01
N ALA A 242 4.54 -28.45 28.93
CA ALA A 242 3.89 -29.73 28.68
C ALA A 242 2.79 -29.62 27.60
N ALA A 243 2.02 -28.53 27.60
CA ALA A 243 1.01 -28.26 26.58
C ALA A 243 1.62 -28.02 25.19
N HIS A 244 2.76 -27.33 25.12
CA HIS A 244 3.52 -27.16 23.88
C HIS A 244 4.10 -28.49 23.39
N ALA A 245 4.70 -29.30 24.27
CA ALA A 245 5.19 -30.62 23.90
C ALA A 245 4.05 -31.51 23.37
N ALA A 246 2.86 -31.41 23.96
CA ALA A 246 1.66 -32.12 23.51
C ALA A 246 1.11 -31.65 22.16
N LEU A 247 1.50 -30.46 21.66
CA LEU A 247 1.16 -29.98 20.31
C LEU A 247 1.61 -30.99 19.25
N ASN A 248 2.84 -31.52 19.42
CA ASN A 248 3.44 -32.61 18.65
C ASN A 248 3.06 -32.55 17.16
N SER A 249 3.30 -31.39 16.53
CA SER A 249 2.96 -31.16 15.12
C SER A 249 3.74 -32.12 14.23
N GLN A 250 3.08 -32.66 13.21
CA GLN A 250 3.75 -33.53 12.25
C GLN A 250 4.90 -32.80 11.54
N PRO A 251 6.07 -33.44 11.34
CA PRO A 251 7.14 -32.88 10.55
C PRO A 251 6.67 -32.59 9.11
N LEU A 252 7.00 -31.41 8.60
CA LEU A 252 6.70 -31.04 7.22
C LEU A 252 7.49 -31.94 6.25
N VAL A 253 6.79 -32.57 5.30
CA VAL A 253 7.37 -33.45 4.28
C VAL A 253 7.45 -32.72 2.95
N PHE A 254 8.57 -32.88 2.25
CA PHE A 254 8.85 -32.21 0.98
C PHE A 254 9.16 -33.21 -0.12
N LYS A 255 8.81 -32.88 -1.37
CA LYS A 255 9.24 -33.56 -2.59
C LYS A 255 9.83 -32.56 -3.58
N ASP A 256 10.68 -33.01 -4.48
CA ASP A 256 11.18 -32.17 -5.58
C ASP A 256 10.01 -31.72 -6.47
N ALA A 257 10.06 -30.45 -6.92
CA ALA A 257 9.00 -29.87 -7.74
C ALA A 257 9.54 -28.82 -8.73
N LYS A 258 8.97 -28.77 -9.92
CA LYS A 258 9.32 -27.75 -10.92
C LYS A 258 8.57 -26.44 -10.60
N LEU A 259 9.16 -25.61 -9.74
CA LEU A 259 8.56 -24.34 -9.34
C LEU A 259 9.08 -23.15 -10.14
N PRO A 260 8.22 -22.14 -10.41
CA PRO A 260 8.66 -20.82 -10.81
C PRO A 260 9.57 -20.19 -9.76
N ASN A 261 10.80 -19.82 -10.14
CA ASN A 261 11.74 -19.17 -9.24
C ASN A 261 11.80 -17.65 -9.51
N TYR A 262 10.66 -16.95 -9.33
CA TYR A 262 10.59 -15.49 -9.51
C TYR A 262 11.57 -14.77 -8.59
N GLU A 263 11.66 -15.23 -7.34
CA GLU A 263 12.50 -14.69 -6.27
C GLU A 263 13.99 -15.02 -6.43
N LYS A 264 14.37 -15.86 -7.42
CA LYS A 264 15.74 -16.31 -7.67
C LYS A 264 16.42 -16.94 -6.44
N ARG A 265 15.65 -17.69 -5.64
CA ARG A 265 16.14 -18.46 -4.49
C ARG A 265 17.21 -19.45 -4.94
N THR A 266 18.26 -19.60 -4.15
CA THR A 266 19.34 -20.57 -4.39
C THR A 266 18.99 -21.99 -3.94
N ASP A 267 17.99 -22.13 -3.07
CA ASP A 267 17.56 -23.41 -2.54
C ASP A 267 16.89 -24.31 -3.61
N PRO A 268 16.97 -25.64 -3.45
CA PRO A 268 16.22 -26.58 -4.28
C PRO A 268 14.74 -26.24 -4.30
N GLN A 269 14.14 -26.31 -5.50
CA GLN A 269 12.72 -26.08 -5.67
C GLN A 269 11.96 -27.32 -5.20
N VAL A 270 11.37 -27.22 -4.00
CA VAL A 270 10.63 -28.31 -3.35
C VAL A 270 9.19 -27.91 -3.06
N GLN A 271 8.29 -28.89 -3.11
CA GLN A 271 6.91 -28.76 -2.70
C GLN A 271 6.68 -29.42 -1.34
N GLN A 272 6.10 -28.68 -0.40
CA GLN A 272 5.53 -29.25 0.82
C GLN A 272 4.33 -30.13 0.46
N LEU A 273 4.19 -31.31 1.05
CA LEU A 273 2.96 -32.09 0.95
C LEU A 273 1.83 -31.46 1.78
N PRO A 274 0.55 -31.61 1.35
CA PRO A 274 -0.58 -31.09 2.10
C PRO A 274 -0.72 -31.81 3.45
N LEU A 275 -1.23 -31.09 4.45
CA LEU A 275 -1.53 -31.59 5.79
C LEU A 275 -3.04 -31.78 5.95
N SER A 276 -3.47 -32.61 6.91
CA SER A 276 -4.87 -32.63 7.35
C SER A 276 -5.27 -31.28 7.97
N PRO A 277 -6.57 -30.93 8.00
CA PRO A 277 -7.05 -29.69 8.63
C PRO A 277 -6.54 -29.51 10.06
N GLU A 278 -6.55 -30.57 10.86
CA GLU A 278 -6.12 -30.54 12.26
C GLU A 278 -4.61 -30.28 12.43
N GLU A 279 -3.78 -30.75 11.50
CA GLU A 279 -2.32 -30.54 11.57
C GLU A 279 -1.93 -29.16 11.04
N SER A 280 -2.63 -28.67 10.01
CA SER A 280 -2.44 -27.33 9.48
C SER A 280 -2.77 -26.25 10.51
N VAL A 281 -3.88 -26.40 11.25
CA VAL A 281 -4.27 -25.48 12.33
C VAL A 281 -3.19 -25.35 13.42
N LYS A 282 -2.46 -26.44 13.73
CA LYS A 282 -1.34 -26.37 14.70
C LYS A 282 -0.20 -25.47 14.24
N LEU A 283 -0.10 -25.17 12.95
CA LEU A 283 0.90 -24.31 12.33
C LEU A 283 0.40 -22.88 12.07
N MET A 284 -0.79 -22.53 12.56
CA MET A 284 -1.36 -21.19 12.43
C MET A 284 -1.25 -20.39 13.72
N GLN A 285 -0.99 -19.10 13.59
CA GLN A 285 -1.04 -18.12 14.66
C GLN A 285 -2.30 -17.26 14.51
N ILE A 286 -3.01 -17.07 15.62
CA ILE A 286 -4.12 -16.13 15.80
C ILE A 286 -3.85 -15.27 17.06
N PRO A 287 -4.52 -14.14 17.28
CA PRO A 287 -4.36 -13.37 18.52
C PRO A 287 -4.79 -14.19 19.75
N VAL A 288 -4.08 -14.02 20.87
CA VAL A 288 -4.15 -14.90 22.06
C VAL A 288 -5.53 -15.06 22.73
N ASP A 289 -6.48 -14.14 22.50
CA ASP A 289 -7.85 -14.26 23.07
C ASP A 289 -8.88 -14.84 22.09
N PHE A 290 -8.40 -15.43 21.01
CA PHE A 290 -9.24 -15.96 19.94
C PHE A 290 -9.06 -17.46 19.84
N ASN A 291 -10.09 -18.09 19.27
CA ASN A 291 -10.08 -19.48 18.88
C ASN A 291 -10.23 -19.60 17.35
N LEU A 292 -9.64 -20.65 16.80
CA LEU A 292 -9.74 -21.01 15.39
C LEU A 292 -10.38 -22.39 15.28
N GLU A 293 -11.48 -22.45 14.54
CA GLU A 293 -12.27 -23.66 14.32
C GLU A 293 -12.32 -23.97 12.83
N VAL A 294 -12.21 -25.25 12.47
CA VAL A 294 -12.47 -25.74 11.11
C VAL A 294 -13.96 -26.03 11.01
N PHE A 295 -14.70 -25.20 10.28
CA PHE A 295 -16.14 -25.38 10.08
C PHE A 295 -16.43 -26.40 8.99
N ALA A 296 -15.74 -26.30 7.84
CA ALA A 296 -15.86 -27.21 6.72
C ALA A 296 -14.51 -27.36 6.01
N SER A 297 -14.27 -28.52 5.40
CA SER A 297 -13.01 -28.81 4.69
C SER A 297 -13.23 -29.82 3.56
N GLU A 298 -12.18 -30.11 2.81
CA GLU A 298 -12.14 -31.19 1.83
C GLU A 298 -12.54 -32.56 2.44
N PRO A 299 -13.19 -33.45 1.67
CA PRO A 299 -13.53 -33.34 0.25
C PRO A 299 -14.83 -32.57 -0.04
N ASN A 300 -15.56 -32.09 0.98
CA ASN A 300 -16.87 -31.45 0.77
C ASN A 300 -16.72 -30.02 0.24
N VAL A 301 -15.80 -29.26 0.82
CA VAL A 301 -15.43 -27.91 0.36
C VAL A 301 -14.08 -27.99 -0.34
N MET A 302 -13.99 -27.48 -1.57
CA MET A 302 -12.77 -27.45 -2.37
C MET A 302 -12.66 -26.07 -3.03
N HIS A 303 -11.52 -25.40 -2.97
CA HIS A 303 -11.28 -24.08 -3.57
C HIS A 303 -12.44 -23.06 -3.36
N PRO A 304 -12.80 -22.75 -2.10
CA PRO A 304 -13.84 -21.76 -1.81
C PRO A 304 -13.36 -20.36 -2.20
N ILE A 305 -14.06 -19.66 -3.10
CA ILE A 305 -13.66 -18.32 -3.57
C ILE A 305 -14.48 -17.17 -2.98
N ALA A 306 -15.72 -17.44 -2.55
CA ALA A 306 -16.60 -16.46 -1.92
C ALA A 306 -17.57 -17.13 -0.95
N MET A 307 -18.06 -16.36 0.02
CA MET A 307 -19.10 -16.76 0.98
C MET A 307 -20.27 -15.78 0.94
N ALA A 308 -21.44 -16.24 1.38
CA ALA A 308 -22.62 -15.41 1.62
C ALA A 308 -23.54 -16.11 2.63
N TRP A 309 -24.39 -15.35 3.32
CA TRP A 309 -25.39 -15.92 4.24
C TRP A 309 -26.81 -15.50 3.86
N ASP A 310 -27.73 -16.44 3.99
CA ASP A 310 -29.15 -16.19 3.79
C ASP A 310 -29.81 -15.57 5.04
N GLU A 311 -31.07 -15.17 4.94
CA GLU A 311 -31.82 -14.58 6.05
C GLU A 311 -32.09 -15.53 7.25
N LYS A 312 -31.67 -16.80 7.17
CA LYS A 312 -31.68 -17.77 8.27
C LYS A 312 -30.29 -17.93 8.91
N GLY A 313 -29.27 -17.24 8.39
CA GLY A 313 -27.89 -17.32 8.86
C GLY A 313 -27.12 -18.54 8.36
N ARG A 314 -27.61 -19.22 7.31
CA ARG A 314 -26.93 -20.40 6.74
C ARG A 314 -25.85 -19.99 5.76
N LEU A 315 -24.74 -20.73 5.72
CA LEU A 315 -23.57 -20.40 4.89
C LEU A 315 -23.71 -20.99 3.48
N TYR A 316 -23.57 -20.14 2.47
CA TYR A 316 -23.38 -20.52 1.08
C TYR A 316 -21.91 -20.29 0.71
N VAL A 317 -21.28 -21.27 0.07
CA VAL A 317 -19.88 -21.25 -0.34
C VAL A 317 -19.79 -21.45 -1.85
N LEU A 318 -19.09 -20.54 -2.53
CA LEU A 318 -18.83 -20.62 -3.96
C LEU A 318 -17.57 -21.45 -4.22
N ILE A 319 -17.72 -22.56 -4.92
CA ILE A 319 -16.64 -23.51 -5.22
C ILE A 319 -16.18 -23.32 -6.65
N THR A 320 -14.88 -23.13 -6.87
CA THR A 320 -14.30 -23.03 -8.23
C THR A 320 -13.19 -24.04 -8.51
N LYS A 321 -13.54 -25.04 -9.31
CA LYS A 321 -12.66 -26.07 -9.85
C LYS A 321 -12.13 -25.68 -11.23
N ASP A 322 -12.92 -24.95 -12.02
CA ASP A 322 -12.54 -24.54 -13.37
C ASP A 322 -11.48 -23.41 -13.35
N TYR A 323 -11.34 -22.65 -12.25
CA TYR A 323 -10.36 -21.58 -12.13
C TYR A 323 -8.92 -22.13 -12.06
N PRO A 324 -7.91 -21.53 -12.74
CA PRO A 324 -8.01 -20.34 -13.60
C PRO A 324 -8.21 -20.64 -15.09
N ASN A 325 -7.84 -21.84 -15.57
CA ASN A 325 -7.65 -22.08 -17.01
C ASN A 325 -8.81 -22.83 -17.69
N GLU A 326 -9.75 -23.43 -16.97
CA GLU A 326 -10.79 -24.31 -17.57
C GLU A 326 -12.10 -23.56 -17.85
N ARG A 327 -12.01 -22.31 -18.30
CA ARG A 327 -13.20 -21.49 -18.64
C ARG A 327 -14.00 -22.16 -19.76
N LYS A 328 -15.29 -22.39 -19.50
CA LYS A 328 -16.24 -22.96 -20.46
C LYS A 328 -17.32 -21.94 -20.83
N GLU A 329 -17.78 -21.97 -22.08
CA GLU A 329 -18.89 -21.11 -22.52
C GLU A 329 -20.22 -21.52 -21.91
N THR A 330 -20.43 -22.83 -21.73
CA THR A 330 -21.59 -23.44 -21.08
C THR A 330 -21.16 -24.70 -20.32
N GLY A 331 -21.89 -25.06 -19.26
CA GLY A 331 -21.70 -26.34 -18.56
C GLY A 331 -20.35 -26.51 -17.86
N GLY A 332 -19.99 -25.58 -16.97
CA GLY A 332 -18.78 -25.71 -16.14
C GLY A 332 -18.93 -26.69 -14.97
N SER A 333 -17.84 -26.89 -14.23
CA SER A 333 -17.79 -27.82 -13.08
C SER A 333 -17.87 -27.13 -11.71
N ASP A 334 -18.07 -25.82 -11.72
CA ASP A 334 -18.19 -24.99 -10.52
C ASP A 334 -19.64 -25.00 -9.99
N TYR A 335 -19.77 -24.80 -8.69
CA TYR A 335 -21.06 -24.92 -7.99
C TYR A 335 -21.10 -24.06 -6.72
N ILE A 336 -22.30 -23.91 -6.17
CA ILE A 336 -22.57 -23.24 -4.90
C ILE A 336 -23.07 -24.28 -3.91
N LEU A 337 -22.39 -24.35 -2.76
CA LEU A 337 -22.70 -25.31 -1.70
C LEU A 337 -23.33 -24.58 -0.51
N LEU A 338 -24.48 -25.04 -0.07
CA LEU A 338 -25.06 -24.69 1.23
C LEU A 338 -24.47 -25.63 2.29
N CYS A 339 -23.79 -25.05 3.27
CA CYS A 339 -23.15 -25.74 4.39
C CYS A 339 -23.92 -25.50 5.68
N GLU A 340 -24.39 -26.57 6.32
CA GLU A 340 -25.22 -26.50 7.54
C GLU A 340 -24.59 -27.31 8.68
N ASP A 341 -24.60 -26.72 9.87
CA ASP A 341 -24.34 -27.37 11.15
C ASP A 341 -25.70 -27.72 11.78
N THR A 342 -26.16 -28.95 11.56
CA THR A 342 -27.49 -29.40 12.01
C THR A 342 -27.48 -29.91 13.45
N ASN A 343 -26.31 -30.29 13.96
CA ASN A 343 -26.13 -30.80 15.33
C ASN A 343 -25.65 -29.73 16.34
N ARG A 344 -25.25 -28.55 15.85
CA ARG A 344 -24.75 -27.37 16.59
C ARG A 344 -23.42 -27.59 17.31
N ASP A 345 -22.53 -28.40 16.75
CA ASP A 345 -21.19 -28.66 17.30
C ASP A 345 -20.11 -27.69 16.77
N GLY A 346 -20.48 -26.74 15.91
CA GLY A 346 -19.57 -25.79 15.30
C GLY A 346 -18.96 -26.28 13.99
N LYS A 347 -19.42 -27.40 13.43
CA LYS A 347 -18.96 -27.96 12.15
C LYS A 347 -20.13 -28.23 11.21
N ALA A 348 -19.90 -28.04 9.92
CA ALA A 348 -20.88 -28.43 8.91
C ALA A 348 -20.97 -29.97 8.82
N ASP A 349 -22.18 -30.50 8.94
CA ASP A 349 -22.48 -31.92 8.80
C ASP A 349 -23.42 -32.23 7.62
N LYS A 350 -24.07 -31.21 7.05
CA LYS A 350 -24.93 -31.31 5.87
C LYS A 350 -24.48 -30.34 4.78
N PHE A 351 -24.43 -30.86 3.56
CA PHE A 351 -23.97 -30.15 2.36
C PHE A 351 -24.99 -30.33 1.23
N THR A 352 -25.55 -29.21 0.74
CA THR A 352 -26.54 -29.21 -0.34
C THR A 352 -26.00 -28.40 -1.53
N HIS A 353 -25.97 -28.99 -2.72
CA HIS A 353 -25.66 -28.25 -3.94
C HIS A 353 -26.83 -27.33 -4.29
N PHE A 354 -26.68 -26.04 -4.02
CA PHE A 354 -27.69 -25.05 -4.36
C PHE A 354 -27.73 -24.79 -5.87
N ALA A 355 -26.58 -24.69 -6.52
CA ALA A 355 -26.50 -24.49 -7.97
C ALA A 355 -25.26 -25.14 -8.56
N ASP A 356 -25.42 -25.82 -9.69
CA ASP A 356 -24.35 -26.48 -10.45
C ASP A 356 -24.17 -25.84 -11.84
N GLY A 357 -23.15 -26.29 -12.58
CA GLY A 357 -22.95 -25.91 -13.98
C GLY A 357 -22.49 -24.47 -14.16
N LEU A 358 -21.78 -23.92 -13.17
CA LEU A 358 -21.11 -22.61 -13.23
C LEU A 358 -19.70 -22.77 -13.81
N SER A 359 -19.14 -21.70 -14.34
CA SER A 359 -17.79 -21.69 -14.93
C SER A 359 -17.03 -20.44 -14.50
N ILE A 360 -16.11 -20.59 -13.56
CA ILE A 360 -15.31 -19.53 -12.94
C ILE A 360 -16.19 -18.38 -12.39
N PRO A 361 -17.12 -18.70 -11.46
CA PRO A 361 -17.79 -17.67 -10.68
C PRO A 361 -16.83 -17.15 -9.59
N THR A 362 -16.96 -15.87 -9.23
CA THR A 362 -15.94 -15.15 -8.43
C THR A 362 -16.50 -14.33 -7.27
N GLY A 363 -17.82 -14.30 -7.11
CA GLY A 363 -18.50 -13.50 -6.09
C GLY A 363 -20.01 -13.72 -6.13
N MET A 364 -20.68 -13.52 -5.00
CA MET A 364 -22.12 -13.72 -4.90
C MET A 364 -22.75 -12.86 -3.79
N VAL A 365 -24.02 -12.52 -3.95
CA VAL A 365 -24.79 -11.73 -2.95
C VAL A 365 -26.28 -12.00 -3.06
N PHE A 366 -26.98 -12.07 -1.92
CA PHE A 366 -28.43 -12.26 -1.90
C PHE A 366 -29.19 -10.96 -2.26
N ALA A 367 -30.14 -11.07 -3.19
CA ALA A 367 -31.05 -10.00 -3.59
C ALA A 367 -32.27 -10.55 -4.33
N ASN A 368 -33.40 -9.85 -4.27
CA ASN A 368 -34.66 -10.20 -4.96
C ASN A 368 -35.13 -11.65 -4.72
N GLY A 369 -34.94 -12.15 -3.50
CA GLY A 369 -35.28 -13.53 -3.12
C GLY A 369 -34.42 -14.63 -3.77
N GLY A 370 -33.28 -14.28 -4.39
CA GLY A 370 -32.31 -15.21 -4.93
C GLY A 370 -30.88 -14.74 -4.69
N LEU A 371 -29.96 -15.25 -5.49
CA LEU A 371 -28.53 -15.01 -5.41
C LEU A 371 -28.00 -14.45 -6.73
N ILE A 372 -27.38 -13.28 -6.68
CA ILE A 372 -26.68 -12.69 -7.83
C ILE A 372 -25.23 -13.18 -7.79
N VAL A 373 -24.72 -13.68 -8.92
CA VAL A 373 -23.39 -14.31 -9.03
C VAL A 373 -22.57 -13.65 -10.13
N SER A 374 -21.35 -13.22 -9.82
CA SER A 374 -20.40 -12.71 -10.81
C SER A 374 -19.71 -13.88 -11.51
N GLN A 375 -19.94 -14.03 -12.82
CA GLN A 375 -19.33 -15.08 -13.65
C GLN A 375 -19.01 -14.53 -15.04
N ALA A 376 -17.83 -13.95 -15.23
CA ALA A 376 -17.47 -13.27 -16.47
C ALA A 376 -17.67 -14.17 -17.73
N PRO A 377 -18.31 -13.68 -18.80
CA PRO A 377 -18.63 -12.27 -19.07
C PRO A 377 -19.98 -11.80 -18.48
N ASN A 378 -20.70 -12.66 -17.76
CA ASN A 378 -22.09 -12.46 -17.33
C ASN A 378 -22.21 -12.14 -15.83
N MET A 379 -23.23 -11.36 -15.49
CA MET A 379 -23.76 -11.31 -14.13
C MET A 379 -25.03 -12.17 -14.10
N LEU A 380 -25.07 -13.19 -13.24
CA LEU A 380 -26.14 -14.17 -13.17
C LEU A 380 -27.07 -13.89 -11.99
N PHE A 381 -28.32 -14.30 -12.11
CA PHE A 381 -29.30 -14.40 -11.03
C PHE A 381 -29.77 -15.85 -10.92
N LEU A 382 -29.68 -16.41 -9.72
CA LEU A 382 -30.05 -17.77 -9.38
C LEU A 382 -31.16 -17.74 -8.32
N LYS A 383 -32.20 -18.56 -8.43
CA LYS A 383 -33.29 -18.54 -7.46
C LYS A 383 -33.93 -19.91 -7.28
N ASP A 384 -34.15 -20.25 -6.01
CA ASP A 384 -35.02 -21.34 -5.55
C ASP A 384 -36.47 -20.82 -5.52
N ASN A 385 -37.37 -21.49 -6.22
CA ASN A 385 -38.78 -21.12 -6.31
C ASN A 385 -39.71 -22.04 -5.52
N ASP A 386 -39.27 -23.23 -5.08
CA ASP A 386 -40.11 -24.22 -4.41
C ASP A 386 -39.69 -24.55 -2.96
N GLY A 387 -38.53 -24.06 -2.53
CA GLY A 387 -38.02 -24.15 -1.17
C GLY A 387 -37.25 -25.44 -0.87
N ASP A 388 -36.79 -26.18 -1.90
CA ASP A 388 -35.98 -27.39 -1.74
C ASP A 388 -34.47 -27.11 -1.52
N ASP A 389 -34.10 -25.83 -1.37
CA ASP A 389 -32.73 -25.32 -1.26
C ASP A 389 -31.88 -25.55 -2.53
N LYS A 390 -32.51 -25.59 -3.72
CA LYS A 390 -31.83 -25.61 -5.03
C LYS A 390 -32.35 -24.53 -5.97
N ALA A 391 -31.48 -24.02 -6.83
CA ALA A 391 -31.83 -23.01 -7.81
C ALA A 391 -32.57 -23.61 -9.01
N ASP A 392 -33.84 -23.27 -9.16
CA ASP A 392 -34.69 -23.60 -10.32
C ASP A 392 -34.50 -22.62 -11.48
N GLU A 393 -34.19 -21.36 -11.17
CA GLU A 393 -34.02 -20.30 -12.15
C GLU A 393 -32.55 -19.92 -12.29
N LYS A 394 -32.09 -19.79 -13.54
CA LYS A 394 -30.79 -19.19 -13.90
C LYS A 394 -30.99 -18.17 -15.01
N LYS A 395 -30.80 -16.90 -14.68
CA LYS A 395 -31.00 -15.76 -15.59
C LYS A 395 -29.73 -14.93 -15.73
N ILE A 396 -29.42 -14.47 -16.94
CA ILE A 396 -28.38 -13.45 -17.17
C ILE A 396 -29.02 -12.08 -16.93
N LEU A 397 -28.49 -11.30 -15.99
CA LEU A 397 -28.90 -9.92 -15.75
C LEU A 397 -28.32 -8.99 -16.82
N PHE A 398 -27.02 -9.11 -17.07
CA PHE A 398 -26.30 -8.41 -18.14
C PHE A 398 -24.96 -9.08 -18.42
N SER A 399 -24.32 -8.69 -19.52
CA SER A 399 -23.03 -9.21 -19.98
C SER A 399 -22.06 -8.07 -20.33
N GLY A 400 -20.78 -8.41 -20.48
CA GLY A 400 -19.76 -7.54 -21.05
C GLY A 400 -18.48 -7.39 -20.22
N PHE A 401 -18.36 -8.12 -19.11
CA PHE A 401 -17.11 -8.22 -18.38
C PHE A 401 -16.04 -8.91 -19.23
N GLY A 402 -14.80 -8.41 -19.17
CA GLY A 402 -13.68 -9.04 -19.85
C GLY A 402 -13.38 -10.43 -19.31
N THR A 403 -12.90 -11.30 -20.17
CA THR A 403 -12.52 -12.69 -19.86
C THR A 403 -11.09 -13.02 -20.29
N GLY A 404 -10.33 -12.00 -20.73
CA GLY A 404 -8.96 -12.16 -21.21
C GLY A 404 -7.97 -12.51 -20.10
N ASP A 405 -8.31 -12.18 -18.85
CA ASP A 405 -7.61 -12.65 -17.66
C ASP A 405 -8.64 -13.00 -16.57
N THR A 406 -8.66 -14.27 -16.16
CA THR A 406 -9.65 -14.79 -15.22
C THR A 406 -9.43 -14.34 -13.78
N HIS A 407 -8.22 -13.90 -13.40
CA HIS A 407 -7.99 -13.33 -12.07
C HIS A 407 -8.36 -11.86 -11.95
N ALA A 408 -8.60 -11.18 -13.08
CA ALA A 408 -8.91 -9.77 -13.12
C ALA A 408 -10.40 -9.48 -13.38
N GLY A 409 -11.25 -10.49 -13.20
CA GLY A 409 -12.69 -10.42 -13.39
C GLY A 409 -13.44 -9.61 -12.32
N PRO A 410 -14.79 -9.53 -12.44
CA PRO A 410 -15.64 -8.96 -11.39
C PRO A 410 -15.61 -9.85 -10.14
N SER A 411 -15.74 -9.28 -8.95
CA SER A 411 -15.73 -10.04 -7.69
C SER A 411 -16.30 -9.22 -6.53
N ASN A 412 -16.32 -9.81 -5.33
CA ASN A 412 -16.61 -9.15 -4.06
C ASN A 412 -17.96 -8.38 -4.08
N LEU A 413 -19.06 -9.10 -4.31
CA LEU A 413 -20.39 -8.50 -4.42
C LEU A 413 -21.00 -8.20 -3.05
N HIS A 414 -21.61 -7.02 -2.89
CA HIS A 414 -22.25 -6.58 -1.65
C HIS A 414 -23.60 -5.91 -1.91
N TYR A 415 -24.56 -6.09 -1.00
CA TYR A 415 -25.79 -5.30 -1.00
C TYR A 415 -25.51 -3.95 -0.32
N GLY A 416 -25.61 -2.86 -1.06
CA GLY A 416 -25.24 -1.53 -0.59
C GLY A 416 -26.29 -0.86 0.29
N PHE A 417 -25.84 0.08 1.12
CA PHE A 417 -26.72 0.94 1.94
C PHE A 417 -27.73 1.71 1.10
N ASP A 418 -27.38 2.03 -0.15
CA ASP A 418 -28.20 2.75 -1.13
C ASP A 418 -29.16 1.84 -1.91
N ASN A 419 -29.26 0.56 -1.54
CA ASN A 419 -30.12 -0.45 -2.17
C ASN A 419 -29.72 -0.83 -3.60
N TRP A 420 -28.45 -0.62 -3.96
CA TRP A 420 -27.84 -1.15 -5.16
C TRP A 420 -26.92 -2.32 -4.82
N ILE A 421 -26.61 -3.14 -5.82
CA ILE A 421 -25.56 -4.15 -5.69
C ILE A 421 -24.24 -3.50 -6.06
N TRP A 422 -23.23 -3.70 -5.23
CA TRP A 422 -21.89 -3.17 -5.40
C TRP A 422 -20.90 -4.30 -5.63
N GLY A 423 -19.77 -3.99 -6.27
CA GLY A 423 -18.66 -4.91 -6.42
C GLY A 423 -17.43 -4.23 -7.02
N CYS A 424 -16.39 -5.02 -7.25
CA CYS A 424 -15.17 -4.56 -7.89
C CYS A 424 -14.81 -5.39 -9.12
N VAL A 425 -14.00 -4.83 -10.01
CA VAL A 425 -13.45 -5.53 -11.18
C VAL A 425 -11.97 -5.16 -11.34
N GLY A 426 -11.15 -6.17 -11.64
CA GLY A 426 -9.76 -5.99 -12.05
C GLY A 426 -9.64 -5.46 -13.47
N TYR A 427 -8.41 -5.41 -13.99
CA TYR A 427 -8.09 -4.83 -15.30
C TYR A 427 -8.71 -5.54 -16.52
N SER A 428 -9.42 -6.67 -16.35
CA SER A 428 -10.26 -7.24 -17.42
C SER A 428 -11.43 -6.33 -17.77
N GLY A 429 -11.86 -5.47 -16.82
CA GLY A 429 -12.82 -4.41 -17.03
C GLY A 429 -14.19 -4.86 -17.54
N ILE A 430 -14.94 -3.91 -18.06
CA ILE A 430 -16.25 -4.13 -18.66
C ILE A 430 -16.45 -3.23 -19.86
N LYS A 431 -17.08 -3.77 -20.89
CA LYS A 431 -17.54 -3.01 -22.06
C LYS A 431 -18.93 -3.48 -22.45
N THR A 432 -19.94 -2.67 -22.15
CA THR A 432 -21.34 -3.01 -22.43
C THR A 432 -22.23 -1.77 -22.60
N LYS A 433 -23.52 -1.99 -22.83
CA LYS A 433 -24.56 -0.95 -22.89
C LYS A 433 -25.71 -1.33 -21.95
N PHE A 434 -26.37 -0.33 -21.38
CA PHE A 434 -27.57 -0.51 -20.56
C PHE A 434 -28.72 0.31 -21.16
N ALA A 435 -29.97 -0.01 -20.84
CA ALA A 435 -31.12 0.74 -21.33
C ALA A 435 -31.05 2.24 -20.97
N SER A 436 -30.44 2.55 -19.81
CA SER A 436 -30.20 3.90 -19.32
C SER A 436 -28.98 4.59 -19.95
N LYS A 437 -28.05 3.85 -20.58
CA LYS A 437 -26.71 4.35 -20.96
C LYS A 437 -26.17 3.68 -22.24
N ASP A 438 -25.87 4.52 -23.24
CA ASP A 438 -25.39 4.08 -24.57
C ASP A 438 -24.00 3.41 -24.57
N SER A 439 -23.22 3.56 -23.49
CA SER A 439 -21.92 2.89 -23.32
C SER A 439 -21.47 2.93 -21.86
N VAL A 440 -21.03 1.78 -21.33
CA VAL A 440 -20.23 1.63 -20.11
C VAL A 440 -18.92 0.97 -20.49
N ASN A 441 -17.81 1.67 -20.25
CA ASN A 441 -16.46 1.18 -20.58
C ASN A 441 -15.44 1.71 -19.57
N PHE A 442 -14.85 0.82 -18.77
CA PHE A 442 -13.74 1.14 -17.87
C PHE A 442 -12.90 -0.10 -17.59
N GLY A 443 -11.63 0.12 -17.25
CA GLY A 443 -10.62 -0.94 -17.11
C GLY A 443 -10.66 -1.66 -15.77
N GLN A 444 -10.79 -0.95 -14.66
CA GLN A 444 -10.77 -1.51 -13.31
C GLN A 444 -11.40 -0.55 -12.30
N GLY A 445 -11.85 -1.07 -11.16
CA GLY A 445 -12.29 -0.29 -10.02
C GLY A 445 -13.62 -0.76 -9.43
N PHE A 446 -14.30 0.14 -8.73
CA PHE A 446 -15.58 -0.16 -8.07
C PHE A 446 -16.74 0.19 -8.98
N PHE A 447 -17.79 -0.62 -8.90
CA PHE A 447 -19.03 -0.39 -9.62
C PHE A 447 -20.25 -0.70 -8.76
N ARG A 448 -21.41 -0.23 -9.21
CA ARG A 448 -22.71 -0.64 -8.68
C ARG A 448 -23.73 -0.83 -9.80
N PHE A 449 -24.74 -1.65 -9.55
CA PHE A 449 -25.87 -1.87 -10.46
C PHE A 449 -27.17 -2.13 -9.70
N LYS A 450 -28.32 -1.91 -10.33
CA LYS A 450 -29.63 -2.26 -9.76
C LYS A 450 -29.76 -3.78 -9.68
N ALA A 451 -30.40 -4.32 -8.63
CA ALA A 451 -30.50 -5.77 -8.42
C ALA A 451 -31.22 -6.54 -9.55
N ASP A 452 -32.00 -5.85 -10.39
CA ASP A 452 -32.64 -6.40 -11.59
C ASP A 452 -31.78 -6.26 -12.87
N GLY A 453 -30.60 -5.64 -12.78
CA GLY A 453 -29.70 -5.37 -13.90
C GLY A 453 -30.06 -4.17 -14.76
N SER A 454 -31.05 -3.35 -14.38
CA SER A 454 -31.59 -2.30 -15.25
C SER A 454 -30.66 -1.10 -15.47
N ASP A 455 -29.75 -0.83 -14.52
CA ASP A 455 -28.82 0.30 -14.55
C ASP A 455 -27.50 -0.05 -13.86
N PHE A 456 -26.44 0.65 -14.23
CA PHE A 456 -25.06 0.40 -13.83
C PHE A 456 -24.26 1.70 -13.73
N GLU A 457 -23.41 1.84 -12.72
CA GLU A 457 -22.53 3.00 -12.55
C GLU A 457 -21.09 2.56 -12.25
N HIS A 458 -20.13 3.12 -13.00
CA HIS A 458 -18.71 3.09 -12.63
C HIS A 458 -18.49 4.14 -11.55
N ILE A 459 -18.06 3.69 -10.37
CA ILE A 459 -18.02 4.52 -9.18
C ILE A 459 -16.64 5.18 -9.00
N THR A 460 -15.56 4.42 -9.14
CA THR A 460 -14.20 4.97 -9.09
C THR A 460 -13.21 4.00 -9.73
N SER A 461 -12.09 4.52 -10.25
CA SER A 461 -10.98 3.69 -10.74
C SER A 461 -9.96 3.43 -9.63
N THR A 462 -9.30 2.28 -9.72
CA THR A 462 -8.25 1.83 -8.79
C THR A 462 -6.91 1.66 -9.51
N SER A 463 -5.86 1.33 -8.76
CA SER A 463 -4.48 1.23 -9.29
C SER A 463 -4.23 0.04 -10.21
N ASN A 464 -4.79 -1.14 -9.91
CA ASN A 464 -4.53 -2.37 -10.66
C ASN A 464 -5.66 -3.42 -10.49
N ASN A 465 -5.33 -4.70 -10.28
CA ASN A 465 -6.28 -5.78 -10.08
C ASN A 465 -7.01 -5.61 -8.75
N THR A 466 -8.30 -5.29 -8.82
CA THR A 466 -9.14 -5.01 -7.64
C THR A 466 -9.91 -6.25 -7.26
N TRP A 467 -9.73 -6.71 -6.02
CA TRP A 467 -10.36 -7.93 -5.51
C TRP A 467 -10.99 -7.75 -4.11
N GLY A 468 -10.79 -6.59 -3.49
CA GLY A 468 -11.44 -6.21 -2.24
C GLY A 468 -12.43 -5.08 -2.44
N PHE A 469 -13.58 -5.20 -1.78
CA PHE A 469 -14.60 -4.17 -1.66
C PHE A 469 -15.30 -4.29 -0.31
N SER A 470 -15.66 -3.18 0.32
CA SER A 470 -16.48 -3.18 1.54
C SER A 470 -17.07 -1.82 1.88
N PHE A 471 -17.96 -1.83 2.88
CA PHE A 471 -18.44 -0.63 3.57
C PHE A 471 -18.11 -0.68 5.06
N ASN A 472 -17.91 0.48 5.66
CA ASN A 472 -18.03 0.64 7.12
C ASN A 472 -19.52 0.82 7.53
N GLU A 473 -19.83 0.78 8.82
CA GLU A 473 -21.20 0.88 9.37
C GLU A 473 -21.88 2.24 9.14
N THR A 474 -21.18 3.20 8.56
CA THR A 474 -21.73 4.51 8.17
C THR A 474 -21.84 4.70 6.66
N GLY A 475 -21.52 3.68 5.87
CA GLY A 475 -21.61 3.68 4.40
C GLY A 475 -20.45 4.37 3.67
N ASP A 476 -19.28 4.53 4.31
CA ASP A 476 -18.04 4.89 3.59
C ASP A 476 -17.53 3.68 2.79
N VAL A 477 -16.88 3.92 1.65
CA VAL A 477 -16.53 2.88 0.66
C VAL A 477 -15.04 2.60 0.66
N PHE A 478 -14.68 1.32 0.81
CA PHE A 478 -13.29 0.85 0.87
C PHE A 478 -13.06 -0.36 -0.05
N GLY A 479 -11.79 -0.74 -0.20
CA GLY A 479 -11.41 -1.96 -0.91
C GLY A 479 -9.91 -2.23 -0.85
N SER A 480 -9.44 -3.15 -1.68
CA SER A 480 -8.02 -3.49 -1.82
C SER A 480 -7.71 -3.88 -3.27
N THR A 481 -6.45 -3.71 -3.65
CA THR A 481 -5.91 -4.21 -4.92
C THR A 481 -4.61 -4.94 -4.70
N ALA A 482 -4.25 -5.80 -5.66
CA ALA A 482 -2.92 -6.38 -5.77
C ALA A 482 -1.82 -5.31 -5.81
N ASN A 483 -0.57 -5.75 -5.62
CA ASN A 483 0.66 -4.98 -5.77
C ASN A 483 0.77 -3.80 -4.80
N ASN A 484 0.85 -4.10 -3.50
CA ASN A 484 1.13 -3.11 -2.45
C ASN A 484 0.03 -2.05 -2.37
N SER A 485 -1.23 -2.48 -2.33
CA SER A 485 -2.44 -1.63 -2.22
C SER A 485 -3.51 -2.34 -1.37
N HIS A 486 -3.13 -2.80 -0.18
CA HIS A 486 -4.01 -3.60 0.70
C HIS A 486 -5.15 -2.81 1.34
N GLY A 487 -5.14 -1.49 1.23
CA GLY A 487 -6.26 -0.62 1.51
C GLY A 487 -6.48 0.44 0.43
N TRP A 488 -7.76 0.76 0.21
CA TRP A 488 -8.24 1.72 -0.76
C TRP A 488 -9.48 2.41 -0.20
N TYR A 489 -9.58 3.72 -0.37
CA TYR A 489 -10.72 4.50 0.10
C TYR A 489 -11.24 5.43 -1.00
N MET A 490 -12.56 5.49 -1.14
CA MET A 490 -13.24 6.43 -2.03
C MET A 490 -14.05 7.46 -1.25
N ALA A 491 -13.65 8.72 -1.36
CA ALA A 491 -14.37 9.85 -0.77
C ALA A 491 -15.40 10.47 -1.74
N ILE A 492 -15.07 10.52 -3.04
CA ILE A 492 -15.88 11.23 -4.05
C ILE A 492 -16.12 10.29 -5.24
N PRO A 493 -17.38 9.96 -5.59
CA PRO A 493 -17.67 9.12 -6.73
C PRO A 493 -17.44 9.88 -8.05
N HIS A 494 -17.11 9.16 -9.11
CA HIS A 494 -16.78 9.71 -10.42
C HIS A 494 -17.85 10.65 -11.00
N ARG A 495 -19.14 10.43 -10.71
CA ARG A 495 -20.22 11.31 -11.19
C ARG A 495 -20.07 12.77 -10.73
N ASN A 496 -19.38 13.04 -9.62
CA ASN A 496 -19.15 14.39 -9.12
C ASN A 496 -17.84 15.02 -9.66
N ILE A 497 -17.01 14.25 -10.38
CA ILE A 497 -15.71 14.71 -10.87
C ILE A 497 -15.80 14.98 -12.38
N LEU A 498 -15.49 16.21 -12.77
CA LEU A 498 -15.28 16.54 -14.18
C LEU A 498 -13.94 15.96 -14.66
N ASN A 499 -13.94 14.88 -15.44
CA ASN A 499 -12.72 14.23 -15.93
C ASN A 499 -12.84 13.78 -17.41
N GLY A 500 -11.75 13.94 -18.17
CA GLY A 500 -11.65 13.63 -19.60
C GLY A 500 -10.83 12.38 -19.96
N SER A 501 -10.08 11.77 -19.03
CA SER A 501 -9.62 10.37 -19.10
C SER A 501 -8.60 9.92 -18.05
N THR A 502 -7.93 10.77 -17.26
CA THR A 502 -6.97 10.34 -16.20
C THR A 502 -6.66 11.44 -15.16
N ALA A 503 -7.28 12.61 -15.24
CA ALA A 503 -6.78 13.80 -14.55
C ALA A 503 -7.19 13.83 -13.06
N ASN A 504 -8.39 13.37 -12.70
CA ASN A 504 -8.87 13.42 -11.33
C ASN A 504 -9.55 12.09 -10.95
N ASN A 505 -9.17 11.54 -9.80
CA ASN A 505 -9.80 10.38 -9.20
C ASN A 505 -10.21 10.75 -7.76
N GLY A 506 -11.41 10.32 -7.35
CA GLY A 506 -11.95 10.60 -6.02
C GLY A 506 -11.68 9.49 -4.99
N SER A 507 -10.70 8.64 -5.30
CA SER A 507 -10.23 7.56 -4.46
C SER A 507 -8.71 7.41 -4.54
N ARG A 508 -8.13 6.75 -3.55
CA ARG A 508 -6.69 6.43 -3.47
C ARG A 508 -6.44 5.21 -2.58
N GLY A 509 -5.24 4.62 -2.67
CA GLY A 509 -4.77 3.63 -1.70
C GLY A 509 -4.50 4.27 -0.34
N THR A 510 -4.77 3.58 0.77
CA THR A 510 -4.70 4.13 2.16
C THR A 510 -3.42 3.76 2.92
N ASP A 511 -2.59 2.90 2.34
CA ASP A 511 -1.53 2.22 3.09
C ASP A 511 -0.37 3.14 3.49
N THR A 512 0.04 3.01 4.74
CA THR A 512 1.17 3.67 5.40
C THR A 512 2.40 2.76 5.52
N HIS A 513 2.17 1.44 5.47
CA HIS A 513 3.16 0.38 5.36
C HIS A 513 2.88 -0.46 4.11
N LYS A 514 3.81 -1.33 3.69
CA LYS A 514 3.64 -2.21 2.53
C LYS A 514 4.08 -3.64 2.79
N ASP A 515 4.80 -3.86 3.88
CA ASP A 515 5.31 -5.15 4.29
C ASP A 515 4.20 -5.98 4.97
N MET A 516 4.20 -7.28 4.66
CA MET A 516 3.32 -8.27 5.27
C MET A 516 4.06 -9.00 6.41
N LYS A 517 3.32 -9.41 7.44
CA LYS A 517 3.88 -9.98 8.67
C LYS A 517 3.83 -11.51 8.67
N THR A 518 4.57 -12.15 7.79
CA THR A 518 4.54 -13.61 7.62
C THR A 518 5.19 -14.33 8.82
N ILE A 519 4.79 -15.58 9.07
CA ILE A 519 5.40 -16.44 10.13
C ILE A 519 6.19 -17.61 9.56
N THR A 520 6.57 -17.50 8.29
CA THR A 520 7.40 -18.47 7.57
C THR A 520 8.18 -17.75 6.47
N PRO A 521 9.43 -18.16 6.18
CA PRO A 521 10.19 -17.62 5.05
C PRO A 521 9.73 -18.21 3.72
N ARG A 522 8.88 -19.25 3.73
CA ARG A 522 8.51 -20.05 2.56
C ARG A 522 7.22 -19.59 1.89
N VAL A 523 7.08 -18.28 1.73
CA VAL A 523 6.05 -17.65 0.91
C VAL A 523 6.35 -17.81 -0.59
N ARG A 524 5.42 -17.47 -1.48
CA ARG A 524 5.65 -17.54 -2.94
C ARG A 524 5.11 -16.34 -3.67
N GLN A 525 6.00 -15.42 -4.03
CA GLN A 525 5.61 -14.14 -4.61
C GLN A 525 6.07 -14.00 -6.05
N VAL A 526 5.23 -13.38 -6.88
CA VAL A 526 5.58 -13.05 -8.27
C VAL A 526 6.21 -11.65 -8.39
N ASP A 527 5.79 -10.74 -7.54
CA ASP A 527 6.24 -9.35 -7.44
C ASP A 527 6.07 -8.84 -5.99
N VAL A 528 6.42 -7.57 -5.74
CA VAL A 528 6.35 -6.90 -4.43
C VAL A 528 6.87 -7.75 -3.25
N TRP A 529 8.05 -8.37 -3.40
CA TRP A 529 8.61 -9.27 -2.39
C TRP A 529 8.64 -8.67 -0.98
N GLY A 530 8.14 -9.43 0.00
CA GLY A 530 7.92 -8.99 1.37
C GLY A 530 6.65 -8.15 1.59
N GLY A 531 5.94 -7.73 0.54
CA GLY A 531 4.69 -6.98 0.58
C GLY A 531 3.49 -7.70 -0.04
N TYR A 532 2.37 -6.99 -0.20
CA TYR A 532 1.10 -7.59 -0.60
C TYR A 532 0.98 -7.79 -2.12
N THR A 533 1.28 -9.00 -2.59
CA THR A 533 1.14 -9.42 -3.99
C THR A 533 -0.34 -9.52 -4.40
N ALA A 534 -1.19 -10.10 -3.55
CA ALA A 534 -2.56 -10.47 -3.87
C ALA A 534 -3.54 -10.07 -2.75
N ALA A 535 -3.52 -8.81 -2.33
CA ALA A 535 -4.45 -8.30 -1.33
C ALA A 535 -5.92 -8.47 -1.76
N ALA A 536 -6.58 -9.47 -1.18
CA ALA A 536 -7.92 -9.94 -1.51
C ALA A 536 -8.90 -9.69 -0.34
N GLY A 537 -10.09 -9.18 -0.64
CA GLY A 537 -11.05 -8.80 0.39
C GLY A 537 -10.64 -7.54 1.17
N HIS A 538 -11.61 -6.91 1.83
CA HIS A 538 -11.38 -5.73 2.68
C HIS A 538 -12.52 -5.56 3.71
N ASN A 539 -13.12 -6.64 4.21
CA ASN A 539 -14.35 -6.54 4.99
C ASN A 539 -14.10 -6.02 6.41
N PHE A 540 -14.83 -4.98 6.82
CA PHE A 540 -14.75 -4.43 8.17
C PHE A 540 -15.37 -5.36 9.20
N TYR A 541 -14.82 -5.33 10.42
CA TYR A 541 -15.49 -5.89 11.58
C TYR A 541 -16.69 -5.02 11.98
N THR A 542 -17.90 -5.44 11.63
CA THR A 542 -19.15 -4.67 11.76
C THR A 542 -20.16 -5.32 12.72
N ALA A 543 -19.64 -6.05 13.72
CA ALA A 543 -20.40 -6.64 14.82
C ALA A 543 -19.90 -6.12 16.19
N ARG A 544 -20.45 -6.67 17.28
CA ARG A 544 -20.07 -6.32 18.66
C ARG A 544 -19.59 -7.51 19.51
N ALA A 545 -19.24 -8.63 18.86
CA ALA A 545 -18.79 -9.84 19.55
C ALA A 545 -17.29 -9.80 19.91
N PHE A 546 -16.45 -9.20 19.07
CA PHE A 546 -15.03 -8.97 19.34
C PHE A 546 -14.85 -7.73 20.24
N PRO A 547 -13.65 -7.51 20.79
CA PRO A 547 -13.35 -6.29 21.53
C PRO A 547 -13.58 -5.00 20.74
N LYS A 548 -13.90 -3.91 21.45
CA LYS A 548 -14.21 -2.59 20.87
C LYS A 548 -13.16 -2.05 19.89
N LYS A 549 -11.88 -2.41 20.03
CA LYS A 549 -10.81 -1.98 19.11
C LYS A 549 -11.03 -2.41 17.65
N TYR A 550 -11.85 -3.44 17.41
CA TYR A 550 -12.20 -3.91 16.07
C TYR A 550 -13.39 -3.18 15.45
N TRP A 551 -14.33 -2.71 16.27
CA TRP A 551 -15.65 -2.26 15.84
C TRP A 551 -15.54 -1.11 14.85
N ASN A 552 -16.01 -1.34 13.62
CA ASN A 552 -16.03 -0.37 12.54
C ASN A 552 -14.66 0.28 12.23
N LYS A 553 -13.57 -0.39 12.62
CA LYS A 553 -12.19 0.14 12.54
C LYS A 553 -11.24 -0.82 11.81
N THR A 554 -11.35 -2.11 12.07
CA THR A 554 -10.46 -3.12 11.48
C THR A 554 -11.12 -3.78 10.27
N ALA A 555 -10.48 -3.72 9.12
CA ALA A 555 -10.82 -4.50 7.94
C ALA A 555 -9.91 -5.73 7.80
N PHE A 556 -10.43 -6.81 7.23
CA PHE A 556 -9.68 -8.05 7.01
C PHE A 556 -9.30 -8.17 5.53
N VAL A 557 -7.99 -8.28 5.29
CA VAL A 557 -7.40 -8.39 3.96
C VAL A 557 -6.60 -9.68 3.89
N CYS A 558 -6.98 -10.57 2.99
CA CYS A 558 -6.30 -11.83 2.77
C CYS A 558 -5.11 -11.63 1.81
N GLU A 559 -4.01 -12.31 2.09
CA GLU A 559 -2.84 -12.37 1.23
C GLU A 559 -2.44 -13.85 1.06
N PRO A 560 -2.99 -14.53 0.05
CA PRO A 560 -2.80 -15.96 -0.12
C PRO A 560 -1.34 -16.33 -0.42
N THR A 561 -0.56 -15.43 -1.04
CA THR A 561 0.85 -15.71 -1.34
C THR A 561 1.75 -15.63 -0.11
N GLY A 562 1.29 -14.91 0.93
CA GLY A 562 1.95 -14.72 2.21
C GLY A 562 1.38 -15.56 3.35
N HIS A 563 0.31 -16.32 3.10
CA HIS A 563 -0.39 -17.17 4.08
C HIS A 563 -1.00 -16.37 5.26
N VAL A 564 -1.49 -15.14 5.02
CA VAL A 564 -2.00 -14.27 6.10
C VAL A 564 -3.39 -13.70 5.84
N VAL A 565 -4.12 -13.45 6.92
CA VAL A 565 -5.27 -12.53 6.99
C VAL A 565 -4.86 -11.34 7.83
N HIS A 566 -4.53 -10.24 7.17
CA HIS A 566 -4.07 -8.99 7.78
C HIS A 566 -5.22 -8.21 8.43
N GLN A 567 -4.95 -7.62 9.60
CA GLN A 567 -5.81 -6.65 10.26
C GLN A 567 -5.47 -5.24 9.76
N ASN A 568 -6.16 -4.79 8.71
CA ASN A 568 -6.00 -3.44 8.20
C ASN A 568 -6.75 -2.44 9.11
N VAL A 569 -6.05 -1.82 10.05
CA VAL A 569 -6.65 -0.94 11.06
C VAL A 569 -6.77 0.47 10.50
N MET A 570 -7.99 0.92 10.21
CA MET A 570 -8.24 2.19 9.56
C MET A 570 -8.36 3.34 10.57
N GLU A 571 -7.66 4.44 10.31
CA GLU A 571 -7.70 5.68 11.08
C GLU A 571 -8.20 6.83 10.22
N LYS A 572 -9.22 7.52 10.73
CA LYS A 572 -9.82 8.66 10.04
C LYS A 572 -8.99 9.93 10.25
N LYS A 573 -8.79 10.69 9.17
CA LYS A 573 -8.05 11.96 9.16
C LYS A 573 -8.78 12.99 8.29
N GLY A 574 -9.56 13.86 8.94
CA GLY A 574 -10.41 14.81 8.23
C GLY A 574 -11.45 14.08 7.38
N THR A 575 -11.42 14.31 6.07
CA THR A 575 -12.26 13.61 5.08
C THR A 575 -11.67 12.29 4.56
N ASP A 576 -10.51 11.88 5.05
CA ASP A 576 -9.73 10.74 4.54
C ASP A 576 -9.55 9.61 5.57
N TYR A 577 -8.95 8.51 5.11
CA TYR A 577 -8.49 7.41 5.95
C TYR A 577 -7.04 7.00 5.60
N GLU A 578 -6.28 6.61 6.61
CA GLU A 578 -4.96 5.97 6.52
C GLU A 578 -4.98 4.71 7.39
N ASP A 579 -4.23 3.67 7.01
CA ASP A 579 -4.11 2.50 7.88
C ASP A 579 -3.00 2.68 8.94
N VAL A 580 -2.99 1.77 9.91
CA VAL A 580 -1.84 1.51 10.78
C VAL A 580 -1.63 0.00 10.86
N GLU A 581 -0.37 -0.43 10.93
CA GLU A 581 0.00 -1.85 11.01
C GLU A 581 -0.67 -2.52 12.23
N GLY A 582 -1.58 -3.47 11.96
CA GLY A 582 -2.38 -4.19 12.96
C GLY A 582 -1.95 -5.64 13.21
N PHE A 583 -0.88 -6.11 12.55
CA PHE A 583 -0.50 -7.52 12.42
C PHE A 583 -1.63 -8.37 11.82
N ASN A 584 -1.59 -9.69 11.97
CA ASN A 584 -2.54 -10.59 11.34
C ASN A 584 -3.59 -11.11 12.33
N LEU A 585 -4.81 -11.29 11.85
CA LEU A 585 -5.83 -12.10 12.53
C LEU A 585 -5.48 -13.59 12.41
N LEU A 586 -4.89 -13.99 11.28
CA LEU A 586 -4.41 -15.35 11.03
C LEU A 586 -3.11 -15.29 10.23
N ALA A 587 -2.11 -16.08 10.62
CA ALA A 587 -0.91 -16.31 9.82
C ALA A 587 -0.53 -17.80 9.85
N GLY A 588 -0.27 -18.40 8.69
CA GLY A 588 0.09 -19.81 8.56
C GLY A 588 1.58 -20.03 8.31
N ALA A 589 2.17 -21.04 8.96
CA ALA A 589 3.50 -21.57 8.62
C ALA A 589 3.44 -22.80 7.69
N ASP A 590 2.24 -23.29 7.39
CA ASP A 590 1.95 -24.30 6.37
C ASP A 590 1.84 -23.63 4.99
N GLU A 591 2.69 -24.05 4.04
CA GLU A 591 2.80 -23.44 2.70
C GLU A 591 1.55 -23.60 1.81
N TRP A 592 0.55 -24.37 2.25
CA TRP A 592 -0.72 -24.52 1.54
C TRP A 592 -1.77 -23.50 1.97
N VAL A 593 -1.63 -22.87 3.14
CA VAL A 593 -2.62 -21.92 3.68
C VAL A 593 -2.73 -20.70 2.78
N SER A 594 -3.84 -20.56 2.07
CA SER A 594 -4.05 -19.54 1.04
C SER A 594 -5.42 -18.88 1.22
N PRO A 595 -5.60 -18.05 2.27
CA PRO A 595 -6.84 -17.34 2.48
C PRO A 595 -7.09 -16.38 1.31
N VAL A 596 -8.32 -16.37 0.79
CA VAL A 596 -8.72 -15.51 -0.35
C VAL A 596 -9.89 -14.58 -0.03
N PHE A 597 -10.63 -14.87 1.04
CA PHE A 597 -11.78 -14.07 1.43
C PHE A 597 -12.08 -14.24 2.92
N ALA A 598 -12.36 -13.13 3.61
CA ALA A 598 -12.75 -13.13 5.01
C ALA A 598 -13.82 -12.07 5.28
N GLU A 599 -14.79 -12.37 6.15
CA GLU A 599 -15.86 -11.45 6.55
C GLU A 599 -16.52 -11.84 7.89
N VAL A 600 -17.30 -10.92 8.45
CA VAL A 600 -18.06 -11.16 9.68
C VAL A 600 -19.32 -11.96 9.39
N GLY A 601 -19.48 -13.09 10.06
CA GLY A 601 -20.66 -13.93 9.93
C GLY A 601 -21.85 -13.48 10.78
N PRO A 602 -23.00 -14.18 10.68
CA PRO A 602 -24.23 -13.84 11.40
C PRO A 602 -24.11 -13.88 12.92
N ASP A 603 -23.13 -14.63 13.43
CA ASP A 603 -22.79 -14.81 14.84
C ASP A 603 -21.80 -13.77 15.39
N GLY A 604 -21.26 -12.91 14.51
CA GLY A 604 -20.26 -11.90 14.87
C GLY A 604 -18.83 -12.41 14.94
N ALA A 605 -18.57 -13.68 14.60
CA ALA A 605 -17.23 -14.22 14.37
C ALA A 605 -16.72 -13.83 12.98
N VAL A 606 -15.41 -13.96 12.74
CA VAL A 606 -14.82 -13.78 11.41
C VAL A 606 -14.67 -15.13 10.73
N TRP A 607 -15.21 -15.26 9.53
CA TRP A 607 -15.17 -16.46 8.71
C TRP A 607 -14.16 -16.26 7.58
N ILE A 608 -13.39 -17.30 7.27
CA ILE A 608 -12.29 -17.25 6.29
C ILE A 608 -12.47 -18.41 5.31
N ALA A 609 -12.52 -18.07 4.01
CA ALA A 609 -12.38 -19.02 2.92
C ALA A 609 -10.90 -19.15 2.53
N ASP A 610 -10.36 -20.34 2.72
CA ASP A 610 -8.99 -20.72 2.40
C ASP A 610 -9.02 -21.71 1.23
N TRP A 611 -8.33 -21.39 0.14
CA TRP A 611 -8.17 -22.34 -0.97
C TRP A 611 -7.41 -23.59 -0.55
N TYR A 612 -6.56 -23.49 0.47
CA TYR A 612 -5.62 -24.52 0.87
C TYR A 612 -4.89 -25.09 -0.34
N SER A 613 -4.13 -24.24 -1.04
CA SER A 613 -3.50 -24.60 -2.31
C SER A 613 -2.06 -24.11 -2.34
N PHE A 614 -1.18 -24.95 -2.88
CA PHE A 614 0.25 -24.67 -2.96
C PHE A 614 0.60 -23.66 -4.06
N ILE A 615 -0.17 -23.63 -5.14
CA ILE A 615 0.05 -22.73 -6.29
C ILE A 615 -1.14 -21.81 -6.48
N ILE A 616 -0.94 -20.54 -6.10
CA ILE A 616 -1.90 -19.46 -6.30
C ILE A 616 -1.45 -18.50 -7.41
N GLN A 617 -0.14 -18.47 -7.72
CA GLN A 617 0.42 -17.52 -8.68
C GLN A 617 -0.23 -17.70 -10.06
N HIS A 618 -0.58 -16.58 -10.67
CA HIS A 618 -1.35 -16.56 -11.91
C HIS A 618 -0.49 -16.12 -13.10
N ASN A 619 -0.07 -14.85 -13.12
CA ASN A 619 0.84 -14.30 -14.10
C ASN A 619 1.89 -13.40 -13.40
N PRO A 620 2.95 -12.92 -14.09
CA PRO A 620 3.32 -13.18 -15.48
C PRO A 620 3.69 -14.65 -15.76
N LYS A 621 3.89 -15.02 -17.03
CA LYS A 621 4.39 -16.36 -17.39
C LYS A 621 5.82 -16.55 -16.85
N PRO A 622 6.09 -17.59 -16.04
CA PRO A 622 7.46 -17.88 -15.64
C PRO A 622 8.28 -18.48 -16.79
N SER A 623 9.61 -18.33 -16.71
CA SER A 623 10.52 -18.92 -17.69
C SER A 623 10.41 -20.45 -17.68
N GLY A 624 10.28 -21.06 -18.86
CA GLY A 624 10.14 -22.51 -18.99
C GLY A 624 8.73 -23.07 -18.73
N PHE A 625 7.72 -22.21 -18.64
CA PHE A 625 6.30 -22.56 -18.54
C PHE A 625 5.49 -22.02 -19.74
N THR A 626 4.30 -22.59 -19.94
CA THR A 626 3.30 -22.18 -20.94
C THR A 626 2.18 -21.38 -20.29
N MET A 627 1.47 -20.55 -21.07
CA MET A 627 0.27 -19.86 -20.61
C MET A 627 -0.96 -20.66 -21.03
N GLY A 628 -1.87 -20.89 -20.08
CA GLY A 628 -3.19 -21.43 -20.34
C GLY A 628 -4.17 -20.34 -20.82
N VAL A 629 -5.36 -20.77 -21.21
CA VAL A 629 -6.39 -19.89 -21.80
C VAL A 629 -6.98 -18.88 -20.81
N GLY A 630 -6.84 -19.12 -19.51
CA GLY A 630 -7.27 -18.22 -18.44
C GLY A 630 -6.30 -17.08 -18.15
N ASN A 631 -5.19 -17.00 -18.90
CA ASN A 631 -4.02 -16.17 -18.65
C ASN A 631 -3.26 -16.51 -17.35
N ALA A 632 -3.37 -17.76 -16.88
CA ALA A 632 -2.49 -18.32 -15.86
C ALA A 632 -1.47 -19.28 -16.47
N TYR A 633 -0.26 -19.34 -15.93
CA TYR A 633 0.69 -20.36 -16.37
C TYR A 633 0.22 -21.77 -15.98
N GLU A 634 0.53 -22.74 -16.83
CA GLU A 634 0.17 -24.15 -16.63
C GLU A 634 1.21 -24.86 -15.76
N THR A 635 0.74 -25.67 -14.81
CA THR A 635 1.58 -26.50 -13.94
C THR A 635 0.74 -27.65 -13.37
N ASP A 636 1.35 -28.82 -13.19
CA ASP A 636 0.77 -30.00 -12.54
C ASP A 636 0.71 -29.87 -11.02
N LEU A 637 1.32 -28.82 -10.47
CA LEU A 637 1.37 -28.53 -9.03
C LEU A 637 0.16 -27.74 -8.53
N ARG A 638 -0.73 -27.30 -9.43
CA ARG A 638 -1.95 -26.58 -9.04
C ARG A 638 -2.96 -27.57 -8.49
N ASP A 639 -3.36 -27.38 -7.23
CA ASP A 639 -4.39 -28.19 -6.60
C ASP A 639 -5.79 -27.78 -7.10
N TYR A 640 -6.76 -28.69 -6.98
CA TYR A 640 -8.18 -28.46 -7.26
C TYR A 640 -9.08 -29.26 -6.30
N THR A 641 -8.50 -29.82 -5.25
CA THR A 641 -9.12 -30.90 -4.45
C THR A 641 -9.19 -30.60 -2.97
N HIS A 642 -8.55 -29.52 -2.52
CA HIS A 642 -8.57 -29.07 -1.14
C HIS A 642 -9.27 -27.71 -1.00
N GLY A 643 -9.70 -27.37 0.21
CA GLY A 643 -10.31 -26.09 0.50
C GLY A 643 -10.99 -26.09 1.86
N ARG A 644 -10.89 -24.97 2.59
CA ARG A 644 -11.30 -24.92 3.99
C ARG A 644 -12.06 -23.65 4.33
N ILE A 645 -13.04 -23.80 5.20
CA ILE A 645 -13.74 -22.71 5.86
C ILE A 645 -13.33 -22.70 7.32
N TYR A 646 -12.67 -21.63 7.75
CA TYR A 646 -12.35 -21.41 9.15
C TYR A 646 -13.29 -20.39 9.78
N ARG A 647 -13.50 -20.54 11.08
CA ARG A 647 -14.21 -19.58 11.93
C ARG A 647 -13.27 -19.13 13.04
N VAL A 648 -13.08 -17.82 13.16
CA VAL A 648 -12.29 -17.17 14.20
C VAL A 648 -13.22 -16.49 15.19
N GLY A 649 -13.34 -17.06 16.39
CA GLY A 649 -14.17 -16.56 17.48
C GLY A 649 -13.36 -15.83 18.55
N TYR A 650 -13.98 -14.89 19.26
CA TYR A 650 -13.40 -14.29 20.45
C TYR A 650 -13.85 -15.06 21.69
N ASP A 651 -12.91 -15.42 22.58
CA ASP A 651 -13.19 -16.31 23.72
C ASP A 651 -14.19 -15.72 24.71
N LYS A 652 -14.24 -14.39 24.83
CA LYS A 652 -15.20 -13.68 25.71
C LYS A 652 -16.36 -13.07 24.93
N ALA A 653 -16.64 -13.55 23.71
CA ALA A 653 -17.78 -13.09 22.94
C ALA A 653 -19.10 -13.37 23.71
N PRO A 654 -20.10 -12.48 23.61
CA PRO A 654 -21.44 -12.78 24.10
C PRO A 654 -21.99 -14.05 23.42
N ALA A 655 -22.78 -14.84 24.17
CA ALA A 655 -23.44 -16.01 23.60
C ALA A 655 -24.31 -15.62 22.41
N TYR A 656 -24.09 -16.27 21.26
CA TYR A 656 -24.86 -16.02 20.06
C TYR A 656 -26.28 -16.61 20.19
N THR A 657 -27.28 -15.84 19.78
CA THR A 657 -28.66 -16.29 19.65
C THR A 657 -29.00 -16.38 18.16
N PRO A 658 -29.25 -17.58 17.61
CA PRO A 658 -29.66 -17.74 16.21
C PRO A 658 -30.87 -16.87 15.87
N LEU A 659 -30.81 -16.21 14.72
CA LEU A 659 -31.87 -15.34 14.22
C LEU A 659 -32.31 -15.83 12.84
N SER A 660 -33.60 -15.68 12.53
CA SER A 660 -34.14 -15.92 11.19
C SER A 660 -35.13 -14.82 10.85
N LEU A 661 -34.89 -14.14 9.74
CA LEU A 661 -35.71 -13.04 9.25
C LEU A 661 -36.62 -13.52 8.11
N SER A 662 -37.81 -12.93 8.01
CA SER A 662 -38.77 -13.21 6.92
C SER A 662 -39.54 -11.94 6.55
N LYS A 663 -39.88 -11.83 5.26
CA LYS A 663 -40.75 -10.75 4.72
C LYS A 663 -42.13 -10.74 5.38
N ASP A 664 -42.61 -11.90 5.84
CA ASP A 664 -43.94 -12.02 6.45
C ASP A 664 -44.00 -11.50 7.89
N ARG A 665 -42.85 -11.15 8.48
CA ARG A 665 -42.73 -10.64 9.87
C ARG A 665 -42.12 -9.23 9.88
N PRO A 666 -42.80 -8.21 9.30
CA PRO A 666 -42.22 -6.89 9.10
C PRO A 666 -41.79 -6.19 10.40
N GLN A 667 -42.49 -6.43 11.52
CA GLN A 667 -42.09 -5.87 12.81
C GLN A 667 -40.76 -6.44 13.33
N GLU A 668 -40.48 -7.72 13.06
CA GLU A 668 -39.17 -8.31 13.36
C GLU A 668 -38.07 -7.70 12.49
N LEU A 669 -38.35 -7.43 11.21
CA LEU A 669 -37.40 -6.75 10.33
C LEU A 669 -37.09 -5.34 10.82
N VAL A 670 -38.11 -4.55 11.18
CA VAL A 670 -37.91 -3.20 11.76
C VAL A 670 -37.08 -3.27 13.05
N ASN A 671 -37.31 -4.27 13.90
CA ASN A 671 -36.51 -4.48 15.11
C ASN A 671 -35.06 -4.88 14.78
N ALA A 672 -34.84 -5.70 13.74
CA ALA A 672 -33.53 -6.15 13.32
C ALA A 672 -32.65 -5.01 12.75
N LEU A 673 -33.22 -3.87 12.35
CA LEU A 673 -32.45 -2.66 12.02
C LEU A 673 -31.65 -2.11 13.23
N LYS A 674 -31.99 -2.53 14.46
CA LYS A 674 -31.26 -2.20 15.71
C LYS A 674 -30.17 -3.21 16.06
N ASN A 675 -29.99 -4.26 15.27
CA ASN A 675 -29.07 -5.34 15.63
C ASN A 675 -27.62 -4.84 15.67
N ASN A 676 -26.82 -5.38 16.60
CA ASN A 676 -25.42 -5.06 16.77
C ASN A 676 -24.50 -5.64 15.67
N ASN A 677 -25.03 -6.39 14.71
CA ASN A 677 -24.31 -6.93 13.56
C ASN A 677 -24.92 -6.37 12.25
N GLN A 678 -24.08 -5.77 11.40
CA GLN A 678 -24.49 -5.18 10.12
C GLN A 678 -25.18 -6.17 9.19
N PHE A 679 -24.79 -7.44 9.20
CA PHE A 679 -25.43 -8.47 8.39
C PHE A 679 -26.95 -8.51 8.59
N TRP A 680 -27.40 -8.51 9.86
CA TRP A 680 -28.82 -8.54 10.19
C TRP A 680 -29.53 -7.23 9.83
N ARG A 681 -28.86 -6.08 9.95
CA ARG A 681 -29.44 -4.78 9.59
C ARG A 681 -29.62 -4.63 8.08
N ILE A 682 -28.60 -4.96 7.28
CA ILE A 682 -28.68 -4.93 5.81
C ILE A 682 -29.70 -5.96 5.31
N THR A 683 -29.73 -7.17 5.88
CA THR A 683 -30.72 -8.19 5.53
C THR A 683 -32.13 -7.70 5.82
N ALA A 684 -32.37 -7.10 6.98
CA ALA A 684 -33.67 -6.52 7.32
C ALA A 684 -34.09 -5.39 6.38
N GLN A 685 -33.17 -4.46 6.07
CA GLN A 685 -33.40 -3.38 5.10
C GLN A 685 -33.78 -3.95 3.72
N ARG A 686 -32.99 -4.90 3.21
CA ARG A 686 -33.24 -5.60 1.95
C ARG A 686 -34.63 -6.24 1.93
N LEU A 687 -34.97 -7.04 2.94
CA LEU A 687 -36.25 -7.74 3.01
C LEU A 687 -37.45 -6.78 3.12
N LEU A 688 -37.32 -5.67 3.85
CA LEU A 688 -38.37 -4.63 3.92
C LEU A 688 -38.65 -4.00 2.56
N ILE A 689 -37.59 -3.73 1.79
CA ILE A 689 -37.71 -3.13 0.45
C ILE A 689 -38.25 -4.14 -0.56
N GLU A 690 -37.71 -5.36 -0.57
CA GLU A 690 -38.17 -6.43 -1.46
C GLU A 690 -39.64 -6.82 -1.21
N ARG A 691 -40.17 -6.56 -0.01
CA ARG A 691 -41.61 -6.71 0.28
C ARG A 691 -42.47 -5.65 -0.40
N GLY A 692 -41.93 -4.44 -0.64
CA GLY A 692 -42.60 -3.38 -1.38
C GLY A 692 -43.83 -2.75 -0.69
N GLN A 693 -44.07 -3.03 0.59
CA GLN A 693 -45.23 -2.52 1.34
C GLN A 693 -44.82 -1.36 2.26
N LYS A 694 -45.67 -0.33 2.34
CA LYS A 694 -45.41 0.94 3.06
C LYS A 694 -45.98 0.99 4.49
N ASP A 695 -46.59 -0.09 4.97
CA ASP A 695 -47.16 -0.23 6.32
C ASP A 695 -46.14 0.02 7.44
N VAL A 696 -44.85 -0.19 7.19
CA VAL A 696 -43.76 0.05 8.15
C VAL A 696 -43.28 1.50 8.23
N VAL A 697 -43.70 2.38 7.33
CA VAL A 697 -43.20 3.78 7.26
C VAL A 697 -43.34 4.53 8.59
N PRO A 698 -44.46 4.45 9.34
CA PRO A 698 -44.56 5.10 10.66
C PRO A 698 -43.51 4.60 11.66
N ALA A 699 -43.24 3.28 11.67
CA ALA A 699 -42.25 2.70 12.57
C ALA A 699 -40.81 3.11 12.18
N LEU A 700 -40.51 3.19 10.88
CA LEU A 700 -39.22 3.69 10.38
C LEU A 700 -39.02 5.17 10.75
N ILE A 701 -40.04 6.01 10.61
CA ILE A 701 -39.99 7.41 11.07
C ILE A 701 -39.72 7.48 12.58
N GLU A 702 -40.34 6.61 13.38
CA GLU A 702 -40.08 6.57 14.82
C GLU A 702 -38.61 6.23 15.13
N LEU A 703 -38.00 5.30 14.39
CA LEU A 703 -36.57 4.99 14.55
C LEU A 703 -35.68 6.21 14.29
N THR A 704 -36.03 7.08 13.34
CA THR A 704 -35.22 8.28 13.03
C THR A 704 -35.14 9.29 14.18
N LYS A 705 -36.01 9.17 15.19
CA LYS A 705 -36.03 10.06 16.36
C LYS A 705 -35.00 9.68 17.42
N ASP A 706 -34.48 8.45 17.39
CA ASP A 706 -33.45 8.01 18.33
C ASP A 706 -32.20 8.89 18.19
N GLN A 707 -31.82 9.59 19.26
CA GLN A 707 -30.64 10.46 19.31
C GLN A 707 -29.45 9.79 20.01
N SER A 708 -29.59 8.53 20.43
CA SER A 708 -28.54 7.82 21.15
C SER A 708 -27.34 7.54 20.24
N LEU A 709 -26.18 7.33 20.87
CA LEU A 709 -24.95 6.90 20.23
C LEU A 709 -24.53 5.59 20.88
N ASP A 710 -24.03 4.66 20.08
CA ASP A 710 -23.33 3.50 20.60
C ASP A 710 -21.97 3.88 21.21
N GLU A 711 -21.24 2.90 21.72
CA GLU A 711 -19.98 3.15 22.41
C GLU A 711 -18.85 3.72 21.52
N ILE A 712 -18.97 3.63 20.19
CA ILE A 712 -18.03 4.24 19.24
C ILE A 712 -18.60 5.51 18.61
N GLY A 713 -19.72 6.03 19.11
CA GLY A 713 -20.28 7.31 18.70
C GLY A 713 -21.13 7.27 17.43
N ILE A 714 -21.63 6.09 17.01
CA ILE A 714 -22.46 5.94 15.81
C ILE A 714 -23.90 5.54 16.13
N ASN A 715 -24.80 5.74 15.17
CA ASN A 715 -26.19 5.24 15.23
C ASN A 715 -26.58 4.59 13.88
N PRO A 716 -26.19 3.32 13.66
CA PRO A 716 -26.51 2.64 12.40
C PRO A 716 -28.00 2.36 12.25
N THR A 717 -28.77 2.23 13.35
CA THR A 717 -30.22 2.06 13.32
C THR A 717 -30.90 3.16 12.51
N VAL A 718 -30.60 4.42 12.83
CA VAL A 718 -31.18 5.57 12.14
C VAL A 718 -30.73 5.61 10.68
N ILE A 719 -29.46 5.27 10.39
CA ILE A 719 -28.95 5.19 9.02
C ILE A 719 -29.78 4.18 8.20
N HIS A 720 -29.95 2.96 8.70
CA HIS A 720 -30.73 1.93 8.00
C HIS A 720 -32.22 2.30 7.88
N ALA A 721 -32.81 2.96 8.88
CA ALA A 721 -34.19 3.46 8.79
C ALA A 721 -34.35 4.47 7.64
N LEU A 722 -33.43 5.45 7.54
CA LEU A 722 -33.40 6.44 6.46
C LEU A 722 -33.20 5.78 5.07
N ARG A 723 -32.29 4.81 4.98
CA ARG A 723 -32.04 4.06 3.73
C ARG A 723 -33.18 3.13 3.32
N THR A 724 -33.92 2.61 4.29
CA THR A 724 -35.14 1.82 4.03
C THR A 724 -36.25 2.74 3.51
N LEU A 725 -36.42 3.93 4.07
CA LEU A 725 -37.37 4.94 3.56
C LEU A 725 -37.00 5.39 2.13
N GLU A 726 -35.70 5.53 1.83
CA GLU A 726 -35.20 5.74 0.46
C GLU A 726 -35.60 4.58 -0.47
N GLY A 727 -35.31 3.34 -0.07
CA GLY A 727 -35.60 2.14 -0.87
C GLY A 727 -37.09 1.88 -1.13
N LEU A 728 -37.96 2.29 -0.20
CA LEU A 728 -39.43 2.22 -0.36
C LEU A 728 -39.99 3.34 -1.27
N GLY A 729 -39.15 4.29 -1.71
CA GLY A 729 -39.57 5.37 -2.61
C GLY A 729 -40.49 6.41 -1.97
N VAL A 730 -40.38 6.63 -0.65
CA VAL A 730 -41.30 7.50 0.13
C VAL A 730 -40.70 8.85 0.53
N LEU A 731 -39.50 9.21 0.05
CA LEU A 731 -38.80 10.44 0.44
C LEU A 731 -39.55 11.75 0.11
N ASN A 732 -40.57 11.71 -0.74
CA ASN A 732 -41.40 12.87 -1.07
C ASN A 732 -42.66 12.99 -0.19
N GLU A 733 -42.94 12.03 0.69
CA GLU A 733 -44.07 12.09 1.62
C GLU A 733 -43.78 13.12 2.73
N PRO A 734 -44.70 14.04 3.08
CA PRO A 734 -44.40 15.18 3.96
C PRO A 734 -43.86 14.81 5.35
N ASN A 735 -44.41 13.76 5.96
CA ASN A 735 -43.95 13.23 7.26
C ASN A 735 -42.54 12.62 7.17
N VAL A 736 -42.20 11.96 6.06
CA VAL A 736 -40.87 11.42 5.80
C VAL A 736 -39.86 12.55 5.56
N GLN A 737 -40.23 13.58 4.80
CA GLN A 737 -39.39 14.76 4.60
C GLN A 737 -39.09 15.47 5.93
N GLN A 738 -40.09 15.63 6.80
CA GLN A 738 -39.89 16.22 8.12
C GLN A 738 -38.89 15.40 8.96
N ALA A 739 -39.01 14.08 8.94
CA ALA A 739 -38.07 13.18 9.63
C ALA A 739 -36.65 13.26 9.05
N LEU A 740 -36.53 13.33 7.72
CA LEU A 740 -35.27 13.49 7.01
C LEU A 740 -34.59 14.82 7.36
N TYR A 741 -35.33 15.93 7.35
CA TYR A 741 -34.80 17.25 7.72
C TYR A 741 -34.41 17.31 9.21
N ALA A 742 -35.15 16.66 10.10
CA ALA A 742 -34.77 16.55 11.51
C ALA A 742 -33.44 15.76 11.70
N SER A 743 -33.21 14.77 10.84
CA SER A 743 -31.97 13.97 10.87
C SER A 743 -30.71 14.75 10.48
N LEU A 744 -30.85 15.90 9.80
CA LEU A 744 -29.72 16.79 9.47
C LEU A 744 -29.08 17.44 10.70
N THR A 745 -29.69 17.37 11.88
CA THR A 745 -29.13 17.88 13.14
C THR A 745 -28.85 16.79 14.17
N HIS A 746 -28.93 15.52 13.78
CA HIS A 746 -28.68 14.37 14.66
C HIS A 746 -27.25 14.39 15.24
N PRO A 747 -27.00 13.97 16.50
CA PRO A 747 -25.67 14.00 17.12
C PRO A 747 -24.63 13.13 16.38
N CYS A 748 -25.02 11.95 15.91
CA CYS A 748 -24.17 11.10 15.05
C CYS A 748 -23.93 11.76 13.69
N ALA A 749 -22.67 12.01 13.36
CA ALA A 749 -22.31 12.60 12.07
C ALA A 749 -22.57 11.66 10.88
N GLY A 750 -22.49 10.34 11.09
CA GLY A 750 -22.85 9.33 10.09
C GLY A 750 -24.33 9.41 9.67
N VAL A 751 -25.22 9.74 10.61
CA VAL A 751 -26.64 9.99 10.31
C VAL A 751 -26.80 11.26 9.47
N ARG A 752 -26.18 12.38 9.88
CA ARG A 752 -26.23 13.63 9.10
C ARG A 752 -25.70 13.44 7.69
N LYS A 753 -24.55 12.75 7.54
CA LYS A 753 -23.96 12.40 6.24
C LYS A 753 -24.93 11.62 5.35
N ASN A 754 -25.55 10.56 5.88
CA ASN A 754 -26.51 9.74 5.12
C ASN A 754 -27.79 10.51 4.79
N ALA A 755 -28.30 11.34 5.69
CA ALA A 755 -29.43 12.22 5.42
C ALA A 755 -29.13 13.18 4.26
N VAL A 756 -27.95 13.80 4.24
CA VAL A 756 -27.48 14.67 3.13
C VAL A 756 -27.44 13.89 1.80
N GLN A 757 -26.92 12.67 1.82
CA GLN A 757 -26.78 11.86 0.60
C GLN A 757 -28.11 11.51 -0.06
N ILE A 758 -29.17 11.28 0.72
CA ILE A 758 -30.49 10.87 0.21
C ILE A 758 -31.48 12.02 -0.02
N LEU A 759 -31.11 13.26 0.36
CA LEU A 759 -31.96 14.42 0.16
C LEU A 759 -32.39 14.57 -1.31
N PRO A 760 -33.69 14.80 -1.60
CA PRO A 760 -34.15 15.13 -2.95
C PRO A 760 -33.35 16.30 -3.54
N ARG A 761 -32.88 16.17 -4.79
CA ARG A 761 -32.02 17.17 -5.44
C ARG A 761 -32.81 18.37 -5.96
N ASN A 762 -33.30 19.21 -5.05
CA ASN A 762 -34.15 20.37 -5.35
C ASN A 762 -33.83 21.61 -4.48
N ASN A 763 -34.49 22.73 -4.76
CA ASN A 763 -34.26 24.01 -4.07
C ASN A 763 -34.63 23.98 -2.57
N LEU A 764 -35.65 23.21 -2.18
CA LEU A 764 -36.08 23.10 -0.78
C LEU A 764 -34.99 22.41 0.05
N SER A 765 -34.45 21.29 -0.43
CA SER A 765 -33.33 20.61 0.22
C SER A 765 -32.08 21.49 0.29
N SER A 766 -31.77 22.23 -0.77
CA SER A 766 -30.66 23.21 -0.75
C SER A 766 -30.84 24.23 0.37
N LYS A 767 -32.04 24.78 0.53
CA LYS A 767 -32.37 25.72 1.62
C LYS A 767 -32.22 25.08 3.01
N GLU A 768 -32.69 23.85 3.21
CA GLU A 768 -32.55 23.14 4.49
C GLU A 768 -31.07 22.91 4.85
N LEU A 769 -30.23 22.51 3.88
CA LEU A 769 -28.79 22.35 4.10
C LEU A 769 -28.11 23.64 4.57
N LEU A 770 -28.50 24.78 4.00
CA LEU A 770 -27.96 26.09 4.38
C LEU A 770 -28.50 26.54 5.74
N GLN A 771 -29.81 26.40 5.99
CA GLN A 771 -30.44 26.80 7.26
C GLN A 771 -29.92 26.03 8.46
N LYS A 772 -29.60 24.74 8.28
CA LYS A 772 -28.99 23.90 9.31
C LYS A 772 -27.45 24.02 9.36
N ASN A 773 -26.86 24.86 8.51
CA ASN A 773 -25.44 25.19 8.48
C ASN A 773 -24.50 23.99 8.18
N LEU A 774 -24.92 23.05 7.34
CA LEU A 774 -24.15 21.83 7.06
C LEU A 774 -22.85 22.07 6.28
N LEU A 775 -22.75 23.20 5.55
CA LEU A 775 -21.49 23.63 4.93
C LEU A 775 -20.38 23.93 5.95
N ASN A 776 -20.74 24.15 7.21
CA ASN A 776 -19.84 24.43 8.32
C ASN A 776 -20.04 23.41 9.46
N ASP A 777 -20.46 22.19 9.14
CA ASP A 777 -20.56 21.11 10.12
C ASP A 777 -19.19 20.84 10.78
N LYS A 778 -19.20 20.43 12.06
CA LYS A 778 -17.97 20.08 12.79
C LYS A 778 -17.28 18.84 12.24
N GLU A 779 -18.03 17.98 11.56
CA GLU A 779 -17.53 16.78 10.90
C GLU A 779 -17.20 17.07 9.41
N PRO A 780 -15.91 17.03 9.01
CA PRO A 780 -15.50 17.27 7.62
C PRO A 780 -16.19 16.38 6.59
N LEU A 781 -16.49 15.11 6.88
CA LEU A 781 -17.22 14.24 5.96
C LEU A 781 -18.65 14.72 5.69
N VAL A 782 -19.30 15.39 6.65
CA VAL A 782 -20.62 15.99 6.45
C VAL A 782 -20.49 17.21 5.54
N VAL A 783 -19.46 18.04 5.73
CA VAL A 783 -19.15 19.18 4.85
C VAL A 783 -18.89 18.70 3.41
N LEU A 784 -18.04 17.69 3.24
CA LEU A 784 -17.75 17.10 1.93
C LEU A 784 -19.02 16.62 1.25
N ASN A 785 -19.84 15.82 1.93
CA ASN A 785 -21.07 15.29 1.34
C ASN A 785 -22.11 16.39 1.06
N THR A 786 -22.10 17.49 1.83
CA THR A 786 -22.94 18.66 1.56
C THR A 786 -22.51 19.38 0.29
N LEU A 787 -21.19 19.57 0.07
CA LEU A 787 -20.67 20.13 -1.17
C LEU A 787 -21.02 19.25 -2.38
N LEU A 788 -20.90 17.93 -2.25
CA LEU A 788 -21.29 16.99 -3.32
C LEU A 788 -22.80 17.03 -3.59
N ALA A 789 -23.64 17.01 -2.56
CA ALA A 789 -25.09 17.10 -2.71
C ALA A 789 -25.51 18.41 -3.40
N LEU A 790 -24.93 19.55 -2.99
CA LEU A 790 -25.18 20.85 -3.64
C LEU A 790 -24.68 20.90 -5.08
N SER A 791 -23.65 20.12 -5.44
CA SER A 791 -23.16 20.01 -6.83
C SER A 791 -24.18 19.38 -7.78
N GLU A 792 -25.12 18.61 -7.23
CA GLU A 792 -26.22 17.95 -7.93
C GLU A 792 -27.55 18.72 -7.80
N MET A 793 -27.57 19.85 -7.10
CA MET A 793 -28.76 20.69 -6.92
C MET A 793 -28.70 21.95 -7.79
N PRO A 794 -29.85 22.57 -8.13
CA PRO A 794 -29.87 23.85 -8.80
C PRO A 794 -29.24 24.95 -7.94
N LEU A 795 -28.45 25.83 -8.57
CA LEU A 795 -27.89 27.01 -7.91
C LEU A 795 -28.98 28.08 -7.71
N THR A 796 -29.09 28.55 -6.47
CA THR A 796 -29.84 29.76 -6.06
C THR A 796 -28.86 30.87 -5.65
N VAL A 797 -29.30 32.13 -5.67
CA VAL A 797 -28.48 33.28 -5.22
C VAL A 797 -27.92 33.06 -3.82
N GLU A 798 -28.72 32.49 -2.92
CA GLU A 798 -28.33 32.15 -1.55
C GLU A 798 -27.25 31.07 -1.52
N SER A 799 -27.44 29.96 -2.26
CA SER A 799 -26.45 28.87 -2.32
C SER A 799 -25.13 29.29 -2.96
N GLU A 800 -25.17 30.13 -4.01
CA GLU A 800 -23.96 30.63 -4.65
C GLU A 800 -23.15 31.50 -3.69
N ALA A 801 -23.81 32.39 -2.96
CA ALA A 801 -23.16 33.23 -1.96
C ALA A 801 -22.55 32.37 -0.84
N ALA A 802 -23.32 31.42 -0.29
CA ALA A 802 -22.86 30.55 0.78
C ALA A 802 -21.65 29.70 0.38
N LEU A 803 -21.66 29.11 -0.82
CA LEU A 803 -20.56 28.28 -1.33
C LEU A 803 -19.28 29.10 -1.55
N MET A 804 -19.40 30.30 -2.15
CA MET A 804 -18.24 31.18 -2.36
C MET A 804 -17.68 31.70 -1.03
N THR A 805 -18.54 32.08 -0.08
CA THR A 805 -18.11 32.48 1.26
C THR A 805 -17.42 31.33 1.99
N ARG A 806 -17.98 30.12 1.93
CA ARG A 806 -17.40 28.92 2.56
C ARG A 806 -16.01 28.59 2.00
N LEU A 807 -15.82 28.70 0.68
CA LEU A 807 -14.52 28.51 0.03
C LEU A 807 -13.50 29.55 0.51
N GLU A 808 -13.90 30.83 0.54
CA GLU A 808 -13.01 31.94 0.91
C GLU A 808 -12.59 31.93 2.38
N GLN A 809 -13.44 31.41 3.27
CA GLN A 809 -13.17 31.30 4.70
C GLN A 809 -12.47 29.99 5.09
N SER A 810 -12.28 29.06 4.14
CA SER A 810 -11.69 27.75 4.40
C SER A 810 -10.20 27.83 4.69
N ASN A 811 -9.78 27.24 5.81
CA ASN A 811 -8.38 27.11 6.23
C ASN A 811 -7.89 25.64 6.22
N GLU A 812 -8.74 24.70 5.80
CA GLU A 812 -8.49 23.26 5.82
C GLU A 812 -7.61 22.77 4.66
N THR A 813 -6.57 23.51 4.29
CA THR A 813 -5.73 23.21 3.11
C THR A 813 -4.95 21.90 3.21
N ASN A 814 -4.79 21.36 4.42
CA ASN A 814 -4.18 20.05 4.67
C ASN A 814 -5.20 18.90 4.63
N ASP A 815 -6.50 19.17 4.46
CA ASP A 815 -7.51 18.12 4.28
C ASP A 815 -7.39 17.49 2.87
N ARG A 816 -7.55 16.16 2.80
CA ARG A 816 -7.30 15.42 1.56
C ARG A 816 -8.36 15.65 0.49
N TRP A 817 -9.64 15.72 0.84
CA TRP A 817 -10.71 15.66 -0.16
C TRP A 817 -11.57 16.93 -0.22
N LEU A 818 -11.48 17.84 0.76
CA LEU A 818 -12.17 19.13 0.68
C LEU A 818 -11.77 19.97 -0.55
N PRO A 819 -10.48 20.07 -0.96
CA PRO A 819 -10.13 20.77 -2.20
C PRO A 819 -10.82 20.19 -3.44
N ASP A 820 -10.92 18.86 -3.52
CA ASP A 820 -11.58 18.15 -4.61
C ASP A 820 -13.12 18.25 -4.54
N ALA A 821 -13.70 18.32 -3.33
CA ALA A 821 -15.12 18.58 -3.13
C ALA A 821 -15.52 20.00 -3.55
N PHE A 822 -14.69 21.00 -3.21
CA PHE A 822 -14.86 22.36 -3.74
C PHE A 822 -14.70 22.40 -5.26
N ALA A 823 -13.73 21.68 -5.82
CA ALA A 823 -13.59 21.57 -7.27
C ALA A 823 -14.83 20.94 -7.93
N SER A 824 -15.44 19.94 -7.29
CA SER A 824 -16.67 19.29 -7.76
C SER A 824 -17.83 20.29 -7.88
N ILE A 825 -18.09 21.11 -6.85
CA ILE A 825 -19.13 22.14 -6.92
C ILE A 825 -18.78 23.27 -7.90
N LEU A 826 -17.51 23.70 -7.97
CA LEU A 826 -17.04 24.74 -8.91
C LEU A 826 -17.24 24.31 -10.38
N THR A 827 -17.03 23.03 -10.67
CA THR A 827 -17.12 22.46 -12.02
C THR A 827 -18.50 21.91 -12.39
N SER A 828 -19.41 21.79 -11.43
CA SER A 828 -20.82 21.47 -11.64
C SER A 828 -21.60 22.61 -12.32
N ASN A 829 -22.91 22.43 -12.55
CA ASN A 829 -23.84 23.51 -12.93
C ASN A 829 -23.33 24.41 -14.09
N LYS A 830 -22.79 23.80 -15.16
CA LYS A 830 -22.21 24.50 -16.33
C LYS A 830 -21.06 25.47 -15.97
N GLN A 831 -20.33 25.15 -14.90
CA GLN A 831 -19.15 25.86 -14.40
C GLN A 831 -19.42 27.33 -14.07
N VAL A 832 -20.65 27.65 -13.64
CA VAL A 832 -21.04 29.03 -13.27
C VAL A 832 -20.15 29.56 -12.15
N LEU A 833 -19.95 28.77 -11.09
CA LEU A 833 -19.14 29.17 -9.94
C LEU A 833 -17.65 29.26 -10.29
N LEU A 834 -17.08 28.33 -11.06
CA LEU A 834 -15.70 28.44 -11.53
C LEU A 834 -15.45 29.74 -12.32
N LYS A 835 -16.34 30.09 -13.25
CA LYS A 835 -16.23 31.33 -14.04
C LYS A 835 -16.32 32.57 -13.16
N LYS A 836 -17.26 32.59 -12.18
CA LYS A 836 -17.38 33.68 -11.20
C LYS A 836 -16.13 33.80 -10.32
N LEU A 837 -15.58 32.68 -9.86
CA LEU A 837 -14.36 32.64 -9.07
C LEU A 837 -13.18 33.22 -9.85
N VAL A 838 -12.93 32.73 -11.07
CA VAL A 838 -11.86 33.22 -11.94
C VAL A 838 -12.01 34.72 -12.18
N GLN A 839 -13.22 35.20 -12.49
CA GLN A 839 -13.48 36.64 -12.68
C GLN A 839 -13.20 37.46 -11.43
N LYS A 840 -13.64 37.01 -10.25
CA LYS A 840 -13.41 37.69 -8.97
C LYS A 840 -11.92 37.77 -8.64
N LEU A 841 -11.19 36.67 -8.82
CA LEU A 841 -9.74 36.61 -8.58
C LEU A 841 -8.95 37.52 -9.52
N SER A 842 -9.45 37.76 -10.73
CA SER A 842 -8.86 38.72 -11.69
C SER A 842 -9.19 40.19 -11.41
N GLN A 843 -10.19 40.48 -10.57
CA GLN A 843 -10.61 41.85 -10.24
C GLN A 843 -9.97 42.32 -8.92
N ASN A 844 -9.75 41.42 -7.97
CA ASN A 844 -9.22 41.75 -6.64
C ASN A 844 -7.73 42.16 -6.64
N SER A 845 -6.98 41.90 -7.70
CA SER A 845 -5.58 42.32 -7.87
C SER A 845 -5.41 43.81 -8.20
N LEU A 846 -6.49 44.51 -8.57
CA LEU A 846 -6.48 45.94 -8.92
C LEU A 846 -6.64 46.88 -7.71
N SER A 847 -6.65 46.35 -6.48
CA SER A 847 -6.79 47.14 -5.24
C SER A 847 -5.49 47.08 -4.41
N PRO A 848 -4.82 48.21 -4.14
CA PRO A 848 -3.62 48.21 -3.30
C PRO A 848 -4.02 48.02 -1.84
N LYS A 849 -3.62 46.91 -1.22
CA LYS A 849 -3.62 46.78 0.24
C LYS A 849 -2.20 46.54 0.73
N ALA A 850 -1.79 47.42 1.64
CA ALA A 850 -0.52 47.42 2.33
C ALA A 850 -0.24 46.06 2.97
N THR A 851 0.86 45.44 2.58
CA THR A 851 1.43 44.26 3.22
C THR A 851 2.26 44.71 4.43
N ASN A 852 1.68 44.61 5.62
CA ASN A 852 2.47 44.30 6.81
C ASN A 852 2.65 42.78 6.84
N HIS A 853 3.74 42.31 6.25
CA HIS A 853 4.24 40.96 6.48
C HIS A 853 5.57 41.08 7.20
N ALA A 854 5.53 40.88 8.51
CA ALA A 854 6.70 40.45 9.25
C ALA A 854 7.08 39.07 8.71
N MET A 855 8.25 38.97 8.10
CA MET A 855 8.88 37.69 7.80
C MET A 855 9.11 36.93 9.11
N PRO A 856 8.72 35.66 9.24
CA PRO A 856 9.40 34.82 10.21
C PRO A 856 10.84 34.69 9.72
N ALA A 857 11.78 35.07 10.58
CA ALA A 857 13.20 35.00 10.30
C ALA A 857 13.55 33.60 9.78
N HIS A 858 14.17 33.56 8.60
CA HIS A 858 14.92 32.40 8.15
C HIS A 858 15.90 32.00 9.26
N HIS A 859 15.67 30.85 9.87
CA HIS A 859 16.76 30.14 10.52
C HIS A 859 17.68 29.65 9.41
N ASP A 860 18.78 30.37 9.25
CA ASP A 860 19.95 29.92 8.54
C ASP A 860 20.43 28.60 9.18
N HIS A 861 20.12 27.49 8.52
CA HIS A 861 20.67 26.17 8.85
C HIS A 861 21.95 25.87 8.05
N SER A 862 22.71 26.89 7.62
CA SER A 862 24.08 26.69 7.15
C SER A 862 25.08 26.65 8.32
N LYS A 863 24.85 25.79 9.32
CA LYS A 863 25.87 25.44 10.33
C LYS A 863 25.56 24.10 10.98
N MET A 864 25.86 23.03 10.25
CA MET A 864 26.48 21.78 10.73
C MET A 864 26.53 20.78 9.57
N MET A 865 27.56 20.89 8.74
CA MET A 865 28.13 19.80 7.94
C MET A 865 29.57 20.23 7.60
N GLN A 866 30.42 20.24 8.61
CA GLN A 866 31.86 20.24 8.43
C GLN A 866 32.41 19.24 9.45
N GLU A 867 32.57 18.00 9.00
CA GLU A 867 33.74 17.17 9.29
C GLU A 867 33.63 15.86 8.51
N ALA A 868 34.43 15.76 7.44
CA ALA A 868 35.41 14.69 7.20
C ALA A 868 35.82 14.61 5.71
N THR A 869 36.25 15.71 5.09
CA THR A 869 37.14 15.62 3.93
C THR A 869 38.59 15.50 4.42
N LYS A 870 38.98 14.30 4.86
CA LYS A 870 40.38 13.90 4.80
C LYS A 870 40.63 13.41 3.38
N SER A 871 41.39 14.16 2.59
CA SER A 871 41.98 13.62 1.38
C SER A 871 43.05 12.59 1.79
N SER A 872 42.67 11.32 1.85
CA SER A 872 43.64 10.23 1.82
C SER A 872 44.18 10.11 0.39
N ALA A 873 45.50 10.16 0.24
CA ALA A 873 46.17 9.82 -1.00
C ALA A 873 45.69 8.44 -1.48
N ILE A 874 45.28 8.37 -2.75
CA ILE A 874 44.85 7.15 -3.42
C ILE A 874 46.04 6.20 -3.44
N THR A 875 46.04 5.23 -2.53
CA THR A 875 46.75 3.97 -2.74
C THR A 875 45.89 3.19 -3.71
N ALA A 876 46.47 2.73 -4.83
CA ALA A 876 45.75 1.97 -5.84
C ALA A 876 45.15 0.71 -5.20
N SER A 877 43.85 0.77 -4.89
CA SER A 877 43.05 -0.36 -4.45
C SER A 877 42.89 -1.32 -5.63
N ASN A 878 43.16 -2.60 -5.42
CA ASN A 878 42.94 -3.66 -6.42
C ASN A 878 41.47 -4.10 -6.51
N LYS A 879 40.53 -3.29 -6.02
CA LYS A 879 39.09 -3.56 -6.00
C LYS A 879 38.28 -2.33 -6.48
N PRO A 880 37.04 -2.52 -6.97
CA PRO A 880 36.10 -1.42 -7.14
C PRO A 880 35.78 -0.77 -5.79
N ASP A 881 35.35 0.49 -5.83
CA ASP A 881 34.84 1.24 -4.69
C ASP A 881 33.68 2.11 -5.17
N LEU A 882 32.46 1.64 -5.00
CA LEU A 882 31.26 2.30 -5.45
C LEU A 882 30.76 3.24 -4.35
N VAL A 883 30.38 4.45 -4.73
CA VAL A 883 29.86 5.44 -3.78
C VAL A 883 28.74 6.23 -4.42
N ILE A 884 27.70 6.54 -3.64
CA ILE A 884 26.63 7.44 -4.08
C ILE A 884 27.11 8.88 -3.94
N THR A 885 27.19 9.62 -5.04
CA THR A 885 27.68 11.01 -5.05
C THR A 885 26.55 12.03 -4.96
N LYS A 886 25.36 11.71 -5.46
CA LYS A 886 24.23 12.64 -5.50
C LYS A 886 22.87 11.96 -5.69
N ILE A 887 21.83 12.53 -5.07
CA ILE A 887 20.42 12.28 -5.38
C ILE A 887 19.84 13.50 -6.11
N ILE A 888 19.28 13.30 -7.30
CA ILE A 888 18.66 14.37 -8.12
C ILE A 888 17.15 14.18 -8.08
N VAL A 889 16.42 15.20 -7.67
CA VAL A 889 14.96 15.17 -7.56
C VAL A 889 14.32 16.20 -8.50
N THR A 890 13.23 15.84 -9.17
CA THR A 890 12.49 16.74 -10.05
C THR A 890 10.98 16.56 -9.91
N PRO A 891 10.20 17.62 -9.59
CA PRO A 891 10.65 19.00 -9.31
C PRO A 891 11.44 19.12 -8.00
N GLU A 892 12.27 20.17 -7.88
CA GLU A 892 13.09 20.42 -6.68
C GLU A 892 12.25 20.92 -5.49
N ASN A 893 11.17 21.65 -5.76
CA ASN A 893 10.26 22.21 -4.76
C ASN A 893 8.84 21.67 -4.99
N PRO A 894 8.59 20.37 -4.73
CA PRO A 894 7.27 19.81 -4.93
C PRO A 894 6.26 20.41 -3.96
N VAL A 895 5.02 20.55 -4.40
CA VAL A 895 3.89 20.67 -3.47
C VAL A 895 3.26 19.30 -3.26
N VAL A 896 2.39 19.17 -2.27
CA VAL A 896 1.60 17.95 -2.08
C VAL A 896 0.92 17.50 -3.38
N ARG A 897 0.94 16.18 -3.61
CA ARG A 897 0.45 15.45 -4.78
C ARG A 897 1.25 15.61 -6.07
N ASP A 898 2.38 16.32 -6.03
CA ASP A 898 3.35 16.22 -7.12
C ASP A 898 4.03 14.86 -7.10
N ASN A 899 4.22 14.28 -8.28
CA ASN A 899 5.07 13.12 -8.45
C ASN A 899 6.51 13.58 -8.69
N ILE A 900 7.39 13.31 -7.73
CA ILE A 900 8.83 13.54 -7.87
C ILE A 900 9.47 12.37 -8.60
N ASN A 901 10.39 12.65 -9.52
CA ASN A 901 11.28 11.67 -10.11
C ASN A 901 12.65 11.76 -9.44
N VAL A 902 13.23 10.61 -9.10
CA VAL A 902 14.52 10.52 -8.40
C VAL A 902 15.54 9.84 -9.31
N LYS A 903 16.74 10.39 -9.36
CA LYS A 903 17.89 9.80 -10.05
C LYS A 903 19.07 9.72 -9.10
N ILE A 904 19.77 8.61 -9.10
CA ILE A 904 20.87 8.33 -8.16
C ILE A 904 22.16 8.26 -8.96
N GLU A 905 23.13 9.11 -8.62
CA GLU A 905 24.46 9.08 -9.22
C GLU A 905 25.37 8.16 -8.39
N VAL A 906 25.91 7.12 -9.02
CA VAL A 906 26.86 6.18 -8.42
C VAL A 906 28.19 6.32 -9.14
N LYS A 907 29.28 6.47 -8.38
CA LYS A 907 30.63 6.58 -8.90
C LYS A 907 31.47 5.41 -8.45
N ASN A 908 32.25 4.82 -9.35
CA ASN A 908 33.35 3.94 -8.96
C ASN A 908 34.60 4.78 -8.72
N GLN A 909 34.95 5.06 -7.46
CA GLN A 909 36.16 5.78 -7.09
C GLN A 909 37.37 4.84 -6.83
N GLY A 910 37.17 3.52 -6.96
CA GLY A 910 38.18 2.50 -6.78
C GLY A 910 39.16 2.41 -7.95
N GLY A 911 40.22 1.61 -7.77
CA GLY A 911 41.26 1.43 -8.80
C GLY A 911 40.92 0.44 -9.89
N VAL A 912 39.83 -0.34 -9.73
CA VAL A 912 39.42 -1.42 -10.64
C VAL A 912 37.98 -1.23 -11.11
N ALA A 913 37.71 -1.56 -12.37
CA ALA A 913 36.37 -1.48 -12.94
C ALA A 913 35.44 -2.59 -12.42
N LEU A 914 34.19 -2.25 -12.13
CA LEU A 914 33.10 -3.22 -11.93
C LEU A 914 32.78 -3.89 -13.27
N GLN A 915 32.72 -5.22 -13.30
CA GLN A 915 32.57 -5.96 -14.55
C GLN A 915 31.12 -5.98 -15.05
N LYS A 916 30.94 -5.99 -16.37
CA LYS A 916 29.63 -6.20 -16.99
C LYS A 916 29.03 -7.54 -16.54
N GLY A 917 27.75 -7.52 -16.17
CA GLY A 917 27.02 -8.66 -15.62
C GLY A 917 26.92 -8.65 -14.08
N GLN A 918 27.76 -7.88 -13.37
CA GLN A 918 27.58 -7.65 -11.93
C GLN A 918 26.49 -6.59 -11.73
N ILE A 919 25.45 -6.95 -10.97
CA ILE A 919 24.36 -6.03 -10.65
C ILE A 919 24.84 -5.03 -9.61
N VAL A 920 24.50 -3.75 -9.78
CA VAL A 920 24.66 -2.71 -8.76
C VAL A 920 23.34 -2.59 -7.99
N PRO A 921 23.22 -3.19 -6.79
CA PRO A 921 22.00 -3.13 -6.00
C PRO A 921 21.85 -1.79 -5.26
N LEU A 922 20.68 -1.18 -5.35
CA LEU A 922 20.27 -0.03 -4.52
C LEU A 922 19.01 -0.37 -3.72
N ASP A 923 19.01 -0.03 -2.44
CA ASP A 923 17.84 -0.04 -1.57
C ASP A 923 17.49 1.41 -1.21
N ILE A 924 16.31 1.87 -1.61
CA ILE A 924 15.89 3.27 -1.58
C ILE A 924 14.68 3.40 -0.68
N ARG A 925 14.81 4.18 0.40
CA ARG A 925 13.74 4.44 1.36
C ARG A 925 13.29 5.89 1.30
N PHE A 926 11.99 6.11 1.18
CA PHE A 926 11.33 7.38 1.45
C PHE A 926 10.67 7.31 2.82
N GLU A 927 11.08 8.17 3.75
CA GLU A 927 10.55 8.17 5.12
C GLU A 927 10.23 9.59 5.59
N GLY A 928 9.01 9.78 6.11
CA GLY A 928 8.57 11.06 6.65
C GLY A 928 7.08 11.06 6.94
N LYS A 929 6.65 11.84 7.95
CA LYS A 929 5.23 12.04 8.28
C LYS A 929 4.42 10.75 8.48
N GLY A 930 5.05 9.73 9.08
CA GLY A 930 4.42 8.44 9.34
C GLY A 930 4.30 7.53 8.10
N ARG A 931 4.90 7.92 6.98
CA ARG A 931 4.98 7.09 5.77
C ARG A 931 6.38 6.55 5.60
N LYS A 932 6.45 5.28 5.20
CA LYS A 932 7.69 4.57 4.87
C LYS A 932 7.45 3.78 3.59
N ILE A 933 8.21 4.08 2.54
CA ILE A 933 8.16 3.36 1.28
C ILE A 933 9.56 2.91 0.91
N ASP A 934 9.73 1.61 0.78
CA ASP A 934 10.97 0.98 0.36
C ASP A 934 10.86 0.57 -1.13
N ILE A 935 11.89 0.92 -1.91
CA ILE A 935 12.01 0.64 -3.34
C ILE A 935 13.38 0.03 -3.58
N VAL A 936 13.45 -1.01 -4.41
CA VAL A 936 14.73 -1.63 -4.79
C VAL A 936 15.06 -1.33 -6.24
N SER A 937 16.36 -1.21 -6.54
CA SER A 937 16.90 -1.25 -7.91
C SER A 937 17.94 -2.34 -8.01
N ARG A 938 17.77 -3.20 -9.01
CA ARG A 938 18.65 -4.29 -9.41
C ARG A 938 18.84 -4.27 -10.94
N SER A 939 18.57 -3.13 -11.59
CA SER A 939 18.47 -3.02 -13.04
C SER A 939 19.78 -2.69 -13.76
N PHE A 940 20.78 -2.16 -13.04
CA PHE A 940 22.06 -1.74 -13.64
C PHE A 940 23.09 -2.87 -13.57
N ASN A 941 23.64 -3.29 -14.70
CA ASN A 941 24.64 -4.36 -14.80
C ASN A 941 25.67 -4.16 -15.94
N GLU A 942 25.80 -2.95 -16.49
CA GLU A 942 26.65 -2.69 -17.66
C GLU A 942 28.15 -2.54 -17.31
N GLY A 943 28.50 -2.62 -16.03
CA GLY A 943 29.83 -2.33 -15.50
C GLY A 943 30.05 -0.83 -15.27
N ILE A 944 31.06 -0.49 -14.45
CA ILE A 944 31.43 0.89 -14.13
C ILE A 944 32.96 0.99 -14.12
N ALA A 945 33.53 1.75 -15.05
CA ALA A 945 34.97 1.95 -15.13
C ALA A 945 35.51 2.69 -13.91
N ALA A 946 36.79 2.46 -13.58
CA ALA A 946 37.45 3.20 -12.51
C ALA A 946 37.40 4.71 -12.79
N GLY A 947 36.87 5.49 -11.84
CA GLY A 947 36.66 6.93 -11.94
C GLY A 947 35.35 7.37 -12.62
N GLU A 948 34.57 6.44 -13.19
CA GLU A 948 33.32 6.74 -13.91
C GLU A 948 32.14 6.97 -12.94
N SER A 949 31.25 7.90 -13.29
CA SER A 949 29.93 8.09 -12.66
C SER A 949 28.83 7.65 -13.61
N ILE A 950 27.84 6.94 -13.10
CA ILE A 950 26.62 6.55 -13.83
C ILE A 950 25.37 7.03 -13.09
N ILE A 951 24.25 7.15 -13.81
CA ILE A 951 22.96 7.57 -13.23
C ILE A 951 21.98 6.40 -13.31
N ILE A 952 21.52 5.94 -12.16
CA ILE A 952 20.46 4.95 -12.03
C ILE A 952 19.13 5.68 -11.85
N THR A 953 18.19 5.41 -12.75
CA THR A 953 16.84 6.01 -12.75
C THR A 953 15.73 4.98 -12.58
N LYS A 954 16.08 3.69 -12.65
CA LYS A 954 15.13 2.60 -12.70
C LYS A 954 15.04 1.86 -11.36
N SER A 955 13.84 1.50 -10.98
CA SER A 955 13.51 0.59 -9.88
C SER A 955 13.02 -0.75 -10.42
N ASN A 956 12.92 -1.75 -9.54
CA ASN A 956 12.35 -3.06 -9.82
C ASN A 956 11.10 -3.31 -8.99
N ASN A 957 10.09 -3.93 -9.60
CA ASN A 957 8.98 -4.57 -8.90
C ASN A 957 8.81 -5.98 -9.47
N GLY A 958 9.33 -7.00 -8.76
CA GLY A 958 9.48 -8.34 -9.32
C GLY A 958 10.24 -8.30 -10.66
N PRO A 959 9.66 -8.83 -11.76
CA PRO A 959 10.30 -8.83 -13.09
C PRO A 959 10.21 -7.48 -13.82
N TRP A 960 9.44 -6.52 -13.31
CA TRP A 960 9.18 -5.25 -13.99
C TRP A 960 10.20 -4.19 -13.63
N THR A 961 10.47 -3.26 -14.56
CA THR A 961 11.27 -2.06 -14.30
C THR A 961 10.41 -0.80 -14.40
N GLY A 962 10.59 0.12 -13.46
CA GLY A 962 9.88 1.40 -13.39
C GLY A 962 10.84 2.56 -13.17
N ASP A 963 10.36 3.79 -13.20
CA ASP A 963 11.14 4.94 -12.74
C ASP A 963 11.13 5.03 -11.21
N ILE A 964 12.23 5.45 -10.60
CA ILE A 964 12.25 5.76 -9.17
C ILE A 964 11.45 7.05 -8.97
N ASN A 965 10.29 6.93 -8.33
CA ASN A 965 9.38 8.04 -8.09
C ASN A 965 8.74 7.97 -6.71
N PHE A 966 8.26 9.11 -6.24
CA PHE A 966 7.54 9.24 -4.98
C PHE A 966 6.55 10.40 -5.08
N SER A 967 5.45 10.33 -4.35
CA SER A 967 4.55 11.46 -4.16
C SER A 967 3.99 11.40 -2.74
N SER A 968 3.60 12.56 -2.21
CA SER A 968 2.92 12.59 -0.92
C SER A 968 1.74 13.54 -0.93
N ASP A 969 0.68 13.11 -0.25
CA ASP A 969 -0.50 13.93 0.02
C ASP A 969 -0.36 14.74 1.31
N VAL A 970 0.72 14.51 2.08
CA VAL A 970 0.98 15.14 3.38
C VAL A 970 2.19 16.05 3.27
N SER A 971 2.01 17.31 3.66
CA SER A 971 3.08 18.31 3.60
C SER A 971 4.15 18.12 4.67
N GLY A 972 5.33 18.66 4.38
CA GLY A 972 6.50 18.68 5.25
C GLY A 972 7.66 17.84 4.73
N ASP A 973 8.63 17.61 5.62
CA ASP A 973 9.91 16.99 5.26
C ASP A 973 9.81 15.47 5.16
N TYR A 974 10.47 14.96 4.13
CA TYR A 974 10.75 13.55 3.89
C TYR A 974 12.25 13.37 3.69
N THR A 975 12.73 12.20 4.05
CA THR A 975 14.13 11.78 3.89
C THR A 975 14.17 10.67 2.84
N ILE A 976 15.05 10.85 1.85
CA ILE A 976 15.41 9.83 0.86
C ILE A 976 16.72 9.23 1.35
N ILE A 977 16.70 7.97 1.76
CA ILE A 977 17.86 7.19 2.17
C ILE A 977 18.15 6.19 1.06
N VAL A 978 19.39 6.12 0.60
CA VAL A 978 19.81 5.17 -0.43
C VAL A 978 21.00 4.41 0.12
N ASP A 979 20.85 3.09 0.22
CA ASP A 979 21.92 2.16 0.55
C ASP A 979 22.33 1.42 -0.73
N LEU A 980 23.63 1.50 -1.03
CA LEU A 980 24.30 0.78 -2.10
C LEU A 980 24.82 -0.54 -1.54
N ASP A 981 24.55 -1.66 -2.22
CA ASP A 981 25.07 -2.98 -1.83
C ASP A 981 24.94 -3.31 -0.34
N LYS A 982 23.73 -3.12 0.23
CA LYS A 982 23.45 -3.37 1.65
C LYS A 982 23.88 -4.77 2.13
N ALA A 983 23.88 -5.76 1.23
CA ALA A 983 24.27 -7.13 1.53
C ALA A 983 25.79 -7.41 1.40
N ASN A 984 26.59 -6.40 1.04
CA ASN A 984 28.02 -6.50 0.73
C ASN A 984 28.33 -7.65 -0.25
N ALA A 985 27.52 -7.76 -1.31
CA ALA A 985 27.64 -8.82 -2.32
C ALA A 985 28.75 -8.52 -3.35
N ILE A 986 29.08 -7.24 -3.53
CA ILE A 986 30.21 -6.75 -4.30
C ILE A 986 31.37 -6.57 -3.32
N ALA A 987 32.51 -7.20 -3.61
CA ALA A 987 33.68 -7.03 -2.76
C ALA A 987 34.34 -5.67 -3.04
N GLU A 988 34.11 -4.69 -2.18
CA GLU A 988 34.61 -3.33 -2.36
C GLU A 988 35.90 -3.09 -1.56
N SER A 989 36.51 -1.92 -1.75
CA SER A 989 37.60 -1.48 -0.85
C SER A 989 37.13 -0.71 0.38
N ASP A 990 35.95 -0.11 0.37
CA ASP A 990 35.36 0.56 1.53
C ASP A 990 33.84 0.39 1.61
N GLU A 991 33.40 -0.64 2.33
CA GLU A 991 31.97 -0.93 2.56
C GLU A 991 31.25 0.13 3.43
N LYS A 992 31.96 1.13 3.96
CA LYS A 992 31.38 2.12 4.91
C LYS A 992 30.84 3.37 4.22
N ASN A 993 31.09 3.55 2.93
CA ASN A 993 30.68 4.74 2.18
C ASN A 993 29.41 4.53 1.32
N ASN A 994 28.73 3.40 1.54
CA ASN A 994 27.62 2.91 0.72
C ASN A 994 26.25 3.54 1.02
N SER A 995 26.12 4.41 2.04
CA SER A 995 24.83 5.03 2.39
C SER A 995 24.84 6.54 2.12
N PHE A 996 23.78 7.05 1.49
CA PHE A 996 23.59 8.49 1.23
C PHE A 996 22.17 8.92 1.56
N THR A 997 22.02 10.12 2.15
CA THR A 997 20.72 10.65 2.60
C THR A 997 20.48 12.07 2.10
N GLN A 998 19.27 12.34 1.60
CA GLN A 998 18.83 13.67 1.16
C GLN A 998 17.42 14.00 1.68
N LYS A 999 17.20 15.24 2.13
CA LYS A 999 15.86 15.72 2.51
C LYS A 999 15.12 16.36 1.34
N ILE A 1000 13.80 16.23 1.32
CA ILE A 1000 12.91 16.95 0.42
C ILE A 1000 11.64 17.41 1.17
N ASN A 1001 11.15 18.60 0.88
CA ASN A 1001 9.95 19.16 1.49
C ASN A 1001 8.80 19.21 0.48
N PHE A 1002 7.63 18.68 0.86
CA PHE A 1002 6.39 18.87 0.12
C PHE A 1002 5.60 20.03 0.75
N SER A 1003 5.38 21.11 0.00
CA SER A 1003 4.66 22.29 0.51
C SER A 1003 3.13 22.21 0.29
N THR A 1004 2.35 22.90 1.13
CA THR A 1004 0.89 23.02 0.96
C THR A 1004 0.57 24.26 0.09
N PRO A 1005 -0.46 24.22 -0.78
CA PRO A 1005 -0.95 25.42 -1.46
C PRO A 1005 -1.30 26.57 -0.49
N GLN A 1006 -1.07 27.81 -0.92
CA GLN A 1006 -1.16 29.01 -0.06
C GLN A 1006 -2.56 29.25 0.55
N SER A 1007 -3.63 28.83 -0.12
CA SER A 1007 -5.01 28.97 0.36
C SER A 1007 -5.92 27.91 -0.23
N MET A 1008 -7.07 27.65 0.42
CA MET A 1008 -8.07 26.72 -0.10
C MET A 1008 -8.61 27.18 -1.47
N THR A 1009 -8.79 28.48 -1.65
CA THR A 1009 -9.23 29.05 -2.94
C THR A 1009 -8.27 28.71 -4.07
N ASN A 1010 -6.95 28.86 -3.86
CA ASN A 1010 -5.93 28.51 -4.85
C ASN A 1010 -5.91 27.00 -5.11
N TYR A 1011 -6.06 26.19 -4.05
CA TYR A 1011 -6.07 24.74 -4.18
C TYR A 1011 -7.29 24.25 -4.98
N ALA A 1012 -8.50 24.66 -4.57
CA ALA A 1012 -9.73 24.32 -5.26
C ALA A 1012 -9.74 24.82 -6.72
N LEU A 1013 -9.16 26.00 -6.99
CA LEU A 1013 -8.99 26.51 -8.36
C LEU A 1013 -8.11 25.58 -9.19
N GLU A 1014 -6.94 25.17 -8.69
CA GLU A 1014 -6.04 24.23 -9.38
C GLU A 1014 -6.76 22.91 -9.70
N ARG A 1015 -7.42 22.30 -8.69
CA ARG A 1015 -8.17 21.05 -8.84
C ARG A 1015 -9.34 21.18 -9.83
N ALA A 1016 -10.08 22.28 -9.79
CA ALA A 1016 -11.20 22.56 -10.70
C ALA A 1016 -10.70 22.77 -12.15
N MET A 1017 -9.61 23.52 -12.31
CA MET A 1017 -9.02 23.81 -13.61
C MET A 1017 -8.42 22.57 -14.26
N ARG A 1018 -7.93 21.61 -13.46
CA ARG A 1018 -7.50 20.29 -13.92
C ARG A 1018 -8.63 19.50 -14.57
N GLY A 1019 -9.80 19.45 -13.93
CA GLY A 1019 -10.98 18.82 -14.52
C GLY A 1019 -11.50 19.58 -15.73
N TYR A 1020 -11.52 20.91 -15.65
CA TYR A 1020 -11.98 21.78 -16.72
C TYR A 1020 -11.13 21.65 -17.99
N SER A 1021 -9.80 21.68 -17.88
CA SER A 1021 -8.89 21.58 -19.03
C SER A 1021 -8.87 20.20 -19.68
N ALA A 1022 -9.19 19.14 -18.91
CA ALA A 1022 -9.27 17.78 -19.42
C ALA A 1022 -10.39 17.58 -20.44
N VAL A 1023 -11.50 18.32 -20.31
CA VAL A 1023 -12.70 18.15 -21.15
C VAL A 1023 -13.01 19.34 -22.05
N SER A 1024 -12.56 20.54 -21.71
CA SER A 1024 -12.93 21.77 -22.42
C SER A 1024 -12.19 21.95 -23.75
N ALA A 1025 -12.81 22.65 -24.71
CA ALA A 1025 -12.14 23.04 -25.95
C ALA A 1025 -10.95 23.97 -25.68
N VAL A 1026 -9.92 23.91 -26.56
CA VAL A 1026 -8.68 24.71 -26.40
C VAL A 1026 -8.97 26.21 -26.25
N ASP A 1027 -9.88 26.76 -27.04
CA ASP A 1027 -10.26 28.19 -26.97
C ASP A 1027 -10.88 28.57 -25.61
N SER A 1028 -11.61 27.65 -24.99
CA SER A 1028 -12.18 27.88 -23.65
C SER A 1028 -11.10 27.86 -22.56
N VAL A 1029 -10.09 26.98 -22.70
CA VAL A 1029 -8.93 26.95 -21.81
C VAL A 1029 -8.08 28.21 -21.98
N VAL A 1030 -7.82 28.65 -23.22
CA VAL A 1030 -7.10 29.90 -23.47
C VAL A 1030 -7.85 31.11 -22.92
N LYS A 1031 -9.19 31.13 -22.99
CA LYS A 1031 -10.00 32.19 -22.38
C LYS A 1031 -9.79 32.30 -20.86
N MET A 1032 -9.58 31.17 -20.17
CA MET A 1032 -9.20 31.17 -18.75
C MET A 1032 -7.76 31.70 -18.58
N LEU A 1033 -6.80 31.24 -19.39
CA LEU A 1033 -5.41 31.75 -19.36
C LEU A 1033 -5.29 33.25 -19.60
N LYS A 1034 -6.17 33.85 -20.39
CA LYS A 1034 -6.21 35.32 -20.60
C LYS A 1034 -6.45 36.11 -19.31
N GLN A 1035 -6.90 35.47 -18.24
CA GLN A 1035 -7.03 36.09 -16.93
C GLN A 1035 -5.74 36.05 -16.11
N PHE A 1036 -4.76 35.21 -16.49
CA PHE A 1036 -3.50 35.03 -15.77
C PHE A 1036 -2.78 36.36 -15.46
N PRO A 1037 -2.60 37.31 -16.41
CA PRO A 1037 -1.88 38.56 -16.14
C PRO A 1037 -2.58 39.50 -15.14
N LYS A 1038 -3.84 39.20 -14.79
CA LYS A 1038 -4.66 39.99 -13.86
C LYS A 1038 -4.75 39.34 -12.48
N MET A 1039 -4.00 38.29 -12.20
CA MET A 1039 -4.04 37.58 -10.92
C MET A 1039 -2.76 37.85 -10.12
N GLY A 1040 -2.84 37.70 -8.80
CA GLY A 1040 -1.63 37.61 -7.97
C GLY A 1040 -0.82 36.36 -8.32
N GLU A 1041 0.50 36.42 -8.14
CA GLU A 1041 1.46 35.39 -8.61
C GLU A 1041 1.05 33.96 -8.23
N ALA A 1042 0.77 33.70 -6.95
CA ALA A 1042 0.39 32.36 -6.49
C ALA A 1042 -0.93 31.83 -7.09
N THR A 1043 -1.92 32.70 -7.28
CA THR A 1043 -3.20 32.34 -7.91
C THR A 1043 -3.00 32.09 -9.41
N ALA A 1044 -2.18 32.90 -10.06
CA ALA A 1044 -1.84 32.74 -11.47
C ALA A 1044 -1.12 31.40 -11.71
N SER A 1045 -0.14 31.06 -10.87
CA SER A 1045 0.57 29.78 -10.94
C SER A 1045 -0.38 28.59 -10.69
N SER A 1046 -1.30 28.69 -9.72
CA SER A 1046 -2.32 27.65 -9.46
C SER A 1046 -3.24 27.41 -10.67
N LEU A 1047 -3.67 28.49 -11.34
CA LEU A 1047 -4.45 28.42 -12.59
C LEU A 1047 -3.67 27.71 -13.70
N LEU A 1048 -2.43 28.13 -13.96
CA LEU A 1048 -1.59 27.55 -15.00
C LEU A 1048 -1.29 26.07 -14.73
N ARG A 1049 -0.93 25.74 -13.48
CA ARG A 1049 -0.67 24.38 -13.03
C ARG A 1049 -1.87 23.48 -13.26
N GLY A 1050 -3.05 23.86 -12.78
CA GLY A 1050 -4.29 23.10 -12.99
C GLY A 1050 -4.57 22.87 -14.48
N ILE A 1051 -4.39 23.89 -15.32
CA ILE A 1051 -4.54 23.73 -16.78
C ILE A 1051 -3.55 22.70 -17.32
N THR A 1052 -2.27 22.84 -17.01
CA THR A 1052 -1.20 21.99 -17.57
C THR A 1052 -1.29 20.55 -17.08
N ASP A 1053 -1.63 20.33 -15.81
CA ASP A 1053 -1.73 18.99 -15.22
C ASP A 1053 -3.04 18.27 -15.55
N GLY A 1054 -4.03 19.00 -16.09
CA GLY A 1054 -5.30 18.47 -16.55
C GLY A 1054 -5.38 18.26 -18.06
N TRP A 1055 -4.53 18.93 -18.84
CA TRP A 1055 -4.59 18.86 -20.29
C TRP A 1055 -4.22 17.46 -20.80
N ASN A 1056 -5.07 16.89 -21.64
CA ASN A 1056 -4.75 15.65 -22.33
C ASN A 1056 -3.78 15.94 -23.50
N TYR A 1057 -2.48 15.74 -23.26
CA TYR A 1057 -1.42 15.96 -24.24
C TYR A 1057 -1.49 15.07 -25.49
N LYS A 1058 -2.32 14.02 -25.50
CA LYS A 1058 -2.59 13.21 -26.70
C LYS A 1058 -3.60 13.89 -27.64
N ARG A 1059 -4.35 14.88 -27.15
CA ARG A 1059 -5.35 15.61 -27.93
C ARG A 1059 -4.68 16.58 -28.89
N LYS A 1060 -4.86 16.36 -30.18
CA LYS A 1060 -4.45 17.31 -31.23
C LYS A 1060 -5.45 18.48 -31.26
N VAL A 1061 -4.93 19.70 -31.21
CA VAL A 1061 -5.72 20.93 -31.25
C VAL A 1061 -5.05 21.98 -32.13
N VAL A 1062 -5.82 22.95 -32.62
CA VAL A 1062 -5.32 24.11 -33.35
C VAL A 1062 -5.74 25.35 -32.57
N VAL A 1063 -4.77 26.17 -32.17
CA VAL A 1063 -4.99 27.46 -31.49
C VAL A 1063 -5.10 28.55 -32.56
N ASN A 1064 -6.01 29.51 -32.40
CA ASN A 1064 -6.13 30.65 -33.32
C ASN A 1064 -4.93 31.62 -33.20
N GLU A 1065 -4.63 32.39 -34.26
CA GLU A 1065 -3.41 33.22 -34.34
C GLU A 1065 -3.31 34.33 -33.26
N ASN A 1066 -4.45 34.94 -32.90
CA ASN A 1066 -4.50 35.94 -31.84
C ASN A 1066 -4.10 35.33 -30.49
N ASP A 1067 -4.55 34.09 -30.24
CA ASP A 1067 -4.24 33.35 -29.02
C ASP A 1067 -2.80 32.83 -28.99
N LYS A 1068 -2.24 32.43 -30.14
CA LYS A 1068 -0.80 32.10 -30.25
C LYS A 1068 0.06 33.27 -29.82
N SER A 1069 -0.24 34.47 -30.33
CA SER A 1069 0.48 35.70 -30.01
C SER A 1069 0.41 36.03 -28.51
N PHE A 1070 -0.77 35.87 -27.90
CA PHE A 1070 -0.95 36.01 -26.46
C PHE A 1070 -0.10 35.02 -25.66
N LEU A 1071 -0.11 33.73 -26.01
CA LEU A 1071 0.63 32.69 -25.29
C LEU A 1071 2.15 32.92 -25.34
N VAL A 1072 2.67 33.32 -26.50
CA VAL A 1072 4.09 33.70 -26.65
C VAL A 1072 4.43 34.91 -25.78
N SER A 1073 3.56 35.92 -25.75
CA SER A 1073 3.76 37.09 -24.88
C SER A 1073 3.71 36.72 -23.40
N LEU A 1074 2.78 35.85 -22.99
CA LEU A 1074 2.66 35.39 -21.61
C LEU A 1074 3.93 34.66 -21.17
N ASN A 1075 4.42 33.73 -21.99
CA ASN A 1075 5.60 32.91 -21.72
C ASN A 1075 6.89 33.71 -21.49
N LYS A 1076 7.04 34.87 -22.13
CA LYS A 1076 8.21 35.76 -21.94
C LYS A 1076 8.28 36.34 -20.52
N ASN A 1077 7.14 36.45 -19.85
CA ASN A 1077 7.03 37.09 -18.54
C ASN A 1077 6.96 36.09 -17.38
N LEU A 1078 7.10 34.78 -17.64
CA LEU A 1078 7.06 33.72 -16.62
C LEU A 1078 8.45 33.39 -16.07
N VAL A 1079 8.49 33.02 -14.79
CA VAL A 1079 9.66 32.45 -14.10
C VAL A 1079 9.79 30.94 -14.36
N SER A 1080 10.97 30.37 -14.07
CA SER A 1080 11.45 29.07 -14.56
C SER A 1080 10.42 27.93 -14.60
N GLU A 1081 9.74 27.61 -13.50
CA GLU A 1081 8.82 26.45 -13.46
C GLU A 1081 7.53 26.68 -14.25
N ASP A 1082 6.83 27.80 -14.03
CA ASP A 1082 5.62 28.15 -14.78
C ASP A 1082 5.92 28.29 -16.28
N LYS A 1083 7.10 28.83 -16.63
CA LYS A 1083 7.60 28.89 -18.00
C LYS A 1083 7.77 27.50 -18.59
N ASN A 1084 8.34 26.54 -17.85
CA ASN A 1084 8.48 25.15 -18.30
C ASN A 1084 7.12 24.48 -18.53
N ARG A 1085 6.16 24.71 -17.63
CA ARG A 1085 4.78 24.18 -17.75
C ARG A 1085 4.08 24.75 -18.99
N LEU A 1086 4.13 26.07 -19.19
CA LEU A 1086 3.52 26.71 -20.34
C LEU A 1086 4.21 26.31 -21.65
N ASN A 1087 5.55 26.24 -21.70
CA ASN A 1087 6.30 25.77 -22.86
C ASN A 1087 5.85 24.37 -23.31
N ARG A 1088 5.71 23.43 -22.36
CA ARG A 1088 5.22 22.07 -22.66
C ARG A 1088 3.83 22.09 -23.27
N LEU A 1089 2.93 22.92 -22.73
CA LEU A 1089 1.57 23.08 -23.24
C LEU A 1089 1.55 23.72 -24.64
N MET A 1090 2.32 24.78 -24.84
CA MET A 1090 2.47 25.47 -26.13
C MET A 1090 3.04 24.54 -27.21
N GLN A 1091 4.03 23.71 -26.87
CA GLN A 1091 4.57 22.69 -27.77
C GLN A 1091 3.49 21.69 -28.19
N ALA A 1092 2.68 21.21 -27.24
CA ALA A 1092 1.56 20.31 -27.52
C ALA A 1092 0.48 20.96 -28.41
N TRP A 1093 0.32 22.27 -28.29
CA TRP A 1093 -0.59 23.09 -29.10
C TRP A 1093 0.03 23.63 -30.39
N GLN A 1094 1.27 23.22 -30.71
CA GLN A 1094 2.01 23.64 -31.90
C GLN A 1094 2.18 25.17 -32.01
N VAL A 1095 2.32 25.85 -30.86
CA VAL A 1095 2.62 27.28 -30.78
C VAL A 1095 4.14 27.45 -30.70
N LYS A 1096 4.73 28.08 -31.72
CA LYS A 1096 6.18 28.35 -31.78
C LYS A 1096 6.53 29.50 -30.83
N THR A 1097 7.42 29.26 -29.88
CA THR A 1097 8.06 30.32 -29.09
C THR A 1097 9.38 30.67 -29.75
N ASP A 1098 9.62 31.93 -30.08
CA ASP A 1098 10.98 32.39 -30.38
C ASP A 1098 11.84 32.13 -29.14
N GLU A 1099 12.84 31.26 -29.25
CA GLU A 1099 13.73 30.90 -28.15
C GLU A 1099 14.39 32.16 -27.56
N VAL A 1100 14.36 32.29 -26.24
CA VAL A 1100 15.17 33.30 -25.53
C VAL A 1100 16.62 32.83 -25.61
N VAL A 1101 17.33 33.37 -26.59
CA VAL A 1101 18.78 33.28 -26.76
C VAL A 1101 19.43 34.04 -25.61
N ASP A 1102 20.25 33.37 -24.81
CA ASP A 1102 21.20 34.06 -23.94
C ASP A 1102 22.06 34.99 -24.83
N PRO A 1103 22.11 36.31 -24.60
CA PRO A 1103 22.79 37.25 -25.50
C PRO A 1103 24.30 36.98 -25.67
N ASN A 1104 24.88 36.08 -24.87
CA ASN A 1104 26.25 35.60 -25.00
C ASN A 1104 26.39 34.17 -25.55
N LYS A 1105 25.28 33.52 -25.90
CA LYS A 1105 25.23 32.12 -26.32
C LYS A 1105 24.27 31.91 -27.49
N ILE A 1106 24.82 31.51 -28.64
CA ILE A 1106 24.03 31.22 -29.84
C ILE A 1106 23.69 29.73 -29.84
N THR A 1107 22.41 29.38 -29.85
CA THR A 1107 21.96 27.97 -29.95
C THR A 1107 21.65 27.63 -31.40
N ILE A 1108 22.25 26.55 -31.92
CA ILE A 1108 22.07 26.07 -33.28
C ILE A 1108 21.60 24.62 -33.24
N VAL A 1109 20.34 24.38 -33.60
CA VAL A 1109 19.84 23.01 -33.81
C VAL A 1109 20.14 22.57 -35.24
N ILE A 1110 20.74 21.39 -35.41
CA ILE A 1110 20.95 20.71 -36.70
C ILE A 1110 20.36 19.31 -36.59
N LYS A 1111 19.64 18.88 -37.62
CA LYS A 1111 19.05 17.53 -37.70
C LYS A 1111 19.66 16.75 -38.85
N SER A 1112 19.79 15.43 -38.70
CA SER A 1112 19.86 14.56 -39.86
C SER A 1112 18.49 14.56 -40.57
N VAL A 1113 18.51 14.48 -41.90
CA VAL A 1113 17.28 14.36 -42.69
C VAL A 1113 17.03 12.87 -42.95
N LYS A 1114 15.89 12.36 -42.47
CA LYS A 1114 15.47 10.95 -42.61
C LYS A 1114 15.71 10.46 -44.05
N GLU A 1115 16.52 9.42 -44.18
CA GLU A 1115 16.79 8.70 -45.44
C GLU A 1115 17.48 9.55 -46.53
N ALA A 1116 18.07 10.70 -46.18
CA ALA A 1116 18.64 11.63 -47.18
C ALA A 1116 20.17 11.86 -47.06
N MET A 1117 20.87 11.24 -46.10
CA MET A 1117 22.32 11.41 -45.85
C MET A 1117 22.78 12.88 -45.91
N SER A 1118 22.00 13.77 -45.30
CA SER A 1118 22.28 15.20 -45.27
C SER A 1118 21.87 15.80 -43.94
N TYR A 1119 22.51 16.90 -43.56
CA TYR A 1119 22.00 17.79 -42.53
C TYR A 1119 20.88 18.67 -43.09
N ASP A 1120 19.89 18.98 -42.27
CA ASP A 1120 18.78 19.89 -42.60
C ASP A 1120 19.27 21.32 -42.91
N LYS A 1121 20.39 21.72 -42.30
CA LYS A 1121 21.10 22.96 -42.57
C LYS A 1121 22.35 22.67 -43.38
N LYS A 1122 22.58 23.44 -44.45
CA LYS A 1122 23.82 23.40 -45.25
C LYS A 1122 24.83 24.45 -44.80
N GLU A 1123 24.35 25.54 -44.21
CA GLU A 1123 25.18 26.56 -43.59
C GLU A 1123 24.50 27.16 -42.36
N PHE A 1124 25.30 27.63 -41.41
CA PHE A 1124 24.83 28.47 -40.29
C PHE A 1124 25.92 29.49 -39.92
N THR A 1125 25.52 30.62 -39.35
CA THR A 1125 26.43 31.73 -39.04
C THR A 1125 26.56 31.93 -37.53
N VAL A 1126 27.78 32.17 -37.04
CA VAL A 1126 28.09 32.48 -35.64
C VAL A 1126 29.05 33.66 -35.56
N THR A 1127 28.97 34.44 -34.48
CA THR A 1127 29.89 35.56 -34.24
C THR A 1127 31.19 35.07 -33.60
N ALA A 1128 32.33 35.57 -34.08
CA ALA A 1128 33.66 35.25 -33.56
C ALA A 1128 33.72 35.44 -32.03
N GLY A 1129 34.29 34.46 -31.32
CA GLY A 1129 34.49 34.53 -29.87
C GLY A 1129 33.23 34.34 -29.00
N LYS A 1130 32.02 34.16 -29.57
CA LYS A 1130 30.80 33.85 -28.80
C LYS A 1130 30.70 32.36 -28.45
N THR A 1131 30.01 32.04 -27.36
CA THR A 1131 29.70 30.64 -27.01
C THR A 1131 28.60 30.12 -27.94
N VAL A 1132 28.82 28.94 -28.53
CA VAL A 1132 27.87 28.26 -29.41
C VAL A 1132 27.41 26.98 -28.74
N GLU A 1133 26.09 26.80 -28.65
CA GLU A 1133 25.46 25.57 -28.22
C GLU A 1133 24.80 24.89 -29.42
N LEU A 1134 25.42 23.83 -29.92
CA LEU A 1134 24.93 23.07 -31.04
C LEU A 1134 24.16 21.84 -30.54
N ILE A 1135 22.89 21.74 -30.89
CA ILE A 1135 22.06 20.56 -30.60
C ILE A 1135 21.96 19.76 -31.89
N PHE A 1136 22.51 18.56 -31.89
CA PHE A 1136 22.37 17.62 -32.99
C PHE A 1136 21.26 16.61 -32.68
N GLU A 1137 20.19 16.62 -33.47
CA GLU A 1137 19.11 15.63 -33.38
C GLU A 1137 19.22 14.63 -34.52
N ASN A 1138 19.08 13.34 -34.20
CA ASN A 1138 19.14 12.29 -35.19
C ASN A 1138 17.77 11.59 -35.32
N PRO A 1139 16.81 12.17 -36.07
CA PRO A 1139 15.56 11.47 -36.35
C PRO A 1139 15.76 10.30 -37.33
N ASP A 1140 16.90 10.17 -38.01
CA ASP A 1140 17.15 9.06 -38.94
C ASP A 1140 17.26 7.70 -38.22
N ALA A 1141 16.95 6.61 -38.92
CA ALA A 1141 17.09 5.25 -38.42
C ALA A 1141 18.58 4.86 -38.22
N MET A 1142 19.47 5.47 -39.00
CA MET A 1142 20.92 5.25 -38.93
C MET A 1142 21.59 6.22 -37.95
N GLN A 1143 22.71 5.81 -37.34
CA GLN A 1143 23.50 6.65 -36.44
C GLN A 1143 24.28 7.74 -37.19
N HIS A 1144 24.36 8.94 -36.62
CA HIS A 1144 25.13 10.05 -37.19
C HIS A 1144 25.90 10.81 -36.11
N ASN A 1145 27.00 11.44 -36.49
CA ASN A 1145 27.74 12.41 -35.67
C ASN A 1145 27.94 13.71 -36.46
N LEU A 1146 28.35 14.78 -35.78
CA LEU A 1146 28.70 16.07 -36.39
C LEU A 1146 30.05 16.55 -35.87
N VAL A 1147 31.00 16.76 -36.78
CA VAL A 1147 32.38 17.18 -36.49
C VAL A 1147 32.67 18.51 -37.16
N ILE A 1148 33.09 19.54 -36.42
CA ILE A 1148 33.45 20.88 -36.91
C ILE A 1148 34.96 20.97 -37.10
N GLY A 1149 35.40 21.37 -38.29
CA GLY A 1149 36.80 21.53 -38.68
C GLY A 1149 37.25 22.97 -38.89
N LYS A 1150 38.57 23.19 -38.90
CA LYS A 1150 39.22 24.46 -39.32
C LYS A 1150 38.95 24.78 -40.81
N PRO A 1151 39.13 26.02 -41.27
CA PRO A 1151 38.88 26.38 -42.67
C PRO A 1151 39.73 25.52 -43.62
N LYS A 1152 39.14 25.15 -44.77
CA LYS A 1152 39.77 24.28 -45.79
C LYS A 1152 40.17 22.87 -45.29
N SER A 1153 39.56 22.35 -44.21
CA SER A 1153 39.93 21.04 -43.62
C SER A 1153 38.98 19.87 -43.93
N LEU A 1154 37.87 20.09 -44.65
CA LEU A 1154 36.83 19.07 -44.90
C LEU A 1154 37.42 17.76 -45.46
N GLU A 1155 38.23 17.85 -46.53
CA GLU A 1155 38.82 16.69 -47.18
C GLU A 1155 39.86 15.99 -46.29
N ILE A 1156 40.58 16.75 -45.46
CA ILE A 1156 41.57 16.21 -44.50
C ILE A 1156 40.85 15.39 -43.42
N ILE A 1157 39.78 15.94 -42.84
CA ILE A 1157 38.95 15.26 -41.83
C ILE A 1157 38.28 14.03 -42.43
N GLY A 1158 37.71 14.14 -43.62
CA GLY A 1158 37.06 13.04 -44.32
C GLY A 1158 37.98 11.88 -44.65
N LYS A 1159 39.18 12.15 -45.18
CA LYS A 1159 40.21 11.13 -45.44
C LYS A 1159 40.69 10.47 -44.15
N ALA A 1160 40.83 11.23 -43.07
CA ALA A 1160 41.21 10.69 -41.76
C ALA A 1160 40.11 9.79 -41.17
N ALA A 1161 38.84 10.18 -41.28
CA ALA A 1161 37.68 9.38 -40.86
C ALA A 1161 37.57 8.07 -41.66
N THR A 1162 37.81 8.13 -42.97
CA THR A 1162 37.81 6.94 -43.84
C THR A 1162 38.86 5.92 -43.40
N LYS A 1163 40.04 6.37 -42.96
CA LYS A 1163 41.08 5.48 -42.41
C LYS A 1163 40.69 4.82 -41.09
N MET A 1164 39.71 5.36 -40.36
CA MET A 1164 39.23 4.76 -39.11
C MET A 1164 38.34 3.55 -39.34
N ILE A 1165 37.79 3.32 -40.55
CA ILE A 1165 36.89 2.20 -40.85
C ILE A 1165 37.54 0.84 -40.51
N THR A 1166 38.85 0.71 -40.70
CA THR A 1166 39.60 -0.53 -40.42
C THR A 1166 40.17 -0.61 -39.00
N GLN A 1167 39.90 0.38 -38.12
CA GLN A 1167 40.42 0.42 -36.75
C GLN A 1167 39.43 -0.22 -35.78
N LYS A 1168 39.92 -1.12 -34.90
CA LYS A 1168 39.07 -1.88 -33.97
C LYS A 1168 38.36 -1.03 -32.91
N ASP A 1169 38.90 0.15 -32.62
CA ASP A 1169 38.39 1.12 -31.62
C ASP A 1169 37.60 2.27 -32.25
N ALA A 1170 37.33 2.24 -33.56
CA ALA A 1170 36.70 3.34 -34.27
C ALA A 1170 35.28 3.66 -33.79
N LEU A 1171 34.49 2.63 -33.46
CA LEU A 1171 33.14 2.79 -32.92
C LEU A 1171 33.16 3.41 -31.52
N GLN A 1172 34.09 3.00 -30.65
CA GLN A 1172 34.29 3.58 -29.32
C GLN A 1172 34.67 5.07 -29.42
N LYS A 1173 35.47 5.42 -30.42
CA LYS A 1173 35.85 6.81 -30.73
C LYS A 1173 34.80 7.57 -31.54
N SER A 1174 33.59 7.01 -31.72
CA SER A 1174 32.51 7.62 -32.50
C SER A 1174 32.91 8.02 -33.93
N TYR A 1175 33.91 7.35 -34.51
CA TYR A 1175 34.52 7.68 -35.81
C TYR A 1175 35.08 9.11 -35.92
N ILE A 1176 35.54 9.71 -34.81
CA ILE A 1176 36.13 11.05 -34.79
C ILE A 1176 37.67 10.93 -34.85
N PRO A 1177 38.33 11.40 -35.92
CA PRO A 1177 39.79 11.33 -36.02
C PRO A 1177 40.49 12.19 -34.98
N ASN A 1178 41.58 11.72 -34.38
CA ASN A 1178 42.38 12.57 -33.50
C ASN A 1178 43.38 13.41 -34.32
N ILE A 1179 42.89 14.50 -34.92
CA ILE A 1179 43.71 15.41 -35.75
C ILE A 1179 43.49 16.88 -35.35
N PRO A 1180 44.52 17.75 -35.44
CA PRO A 1180 44.46 19.13 -34.93
C PRO A 1180 43.53 20.07 -35.73
N GLN A 1181 42.92 19.57 -36.82
CA GLN A 1181 41.97 20.29 -37.65
C GLN A 1181 40.56 20.28 -37.06
N ILE A 1182 40.23 19.39 -36.13
CA ILE A 1182 38.91 19.32 -35.50
C ILE A 1182 38.87 20.31 -34.33
N ILE A 1183 37.78 21.07 -34.27
CA ILE A 1183 37.55 22.14 -33.28
C ILE A 1183 36.53 21.69 -32.24
N ALA A 1184 35.47 21.01 -32.66
CA ALA A 1184 34.42 20.48 -31.80
C ALA A 1184 33.71 19.31 -32.48
N SER A 1185 33.13 18.40 -31.70
CA SER A 1185 32.44 17.22 -32.26
C SER A 1185 31.40 16.66 -31.30
N THR A 1186 30.32 16.11 -31.84
CA THR A 1186 29.39 15.24 -31.11
C THR A 1186 29.92 13.79 -31.13
N PRO A 1187 29.58 12.94 -30.15
CA PRO A 1187 29.67 11.50 -30.33
C PRO A 1187 28.67 11.04 -31.40
N LEU A 1188 28.71 9.75 -31.68
CA LEU A 1188 27.75 9.11 -32.56
C LEU A 1188 26.38 9.00 -31.87
N VAL A 1189 25.35 9.61 -32.45
CA VAL A 1189 24.01 9.74 -31.88
C VAL A 1189 23.07 8.68 -32.46
N ASN A 1190 22.38 7.94 -31.59
CA ASN A 1190 21.41 6.89 -31.96
C ASN A 1190 20.13 7.47 -32.59
N SER A 1191 19.37 6.61 -33.26
CA SER A 1191 18.05 6.96 -33.82
C SER A 1191 17.11 7.52 -32.75
N GLU A 1192 16.39 8.58 -33.12
CA GLU A 1192 15.51 9.40 -32.25
C GLU A 1192 16.24 10.01 -31.03
N GLY A 1193 17.57 9.97 -31.03
CA GLY A 1193 18.44 10.56 -30.02
C GLY A 1193 18.80 12.01 -30.32
N SER A 1194 19.26 12.73 -29.29
CA SER A 1194 19.83 14.06 -29.43
C SER A 1194 21.10 14.21 -28.59
N TYR A 1195 22.02 15.05 -29.06
CA TYR A 1195 23.24 15.39 -28.34
C TYR A 1195 23.48 16.89 -28.35
N LYS A 1196 23.98 17.40 -27.22
CA LYS A 1196 24.18 18.81 -26.97
C LYS A 1196 25.67 19.11 -26.83
N LEU A 1197 26.22 19.88 -27.76
CA LEU A 1197 27.62 20.26 -27.85
C LEU A 1197 27.78 21.76 -27.59
N THR A 1198 28.59 22.15 -26.62
CA THR A 1198 28.90 23.57 -26.34
C THR A 1198 30.37 23.85 -26.63
N PHE A 1199 30.66 24.85 -27.45
CA PHE A 1199 32.04 25.26 -27.79
C PHE A 1199 32.12 26.78 -28.01
N LYS A 1200 33.32 27.37 -27.94
CA LYS A 1200 33.53 28.78 -28.27
C LYS A 1200 33.78 28.93 -29.77
N ALA A 1201 33.05 29.80 -30.45
CA ALA A 1201 33.30 30.10 -31.85
C ALA A 1201 34.73 30.61 -32.04
N PRO A 1202 35.45 30.16 -33.07
CA PRO A 1202 36.79 30.65 -33.36
C PRO A 1202 36.86 32.19 -33.46
N GLU A 1203 37.95 32.80 -33.00
CA GLU A 1203 38.15 34.26 -33.10
C GLU A 1203 38.43 34.71 -34.55
N THR A 1204 38.85 33.78 -35.41
CA THR A 1204 39.17 34.06 -36.82
C THR A 1204 37.93 33.89 -37.70
N VAL A 1205 37.50 34.98 -38.34
CA VAL A 1205 36.42 35.01 -39.34
C VAL A 1205 36.76 34.11 -40.52
N GLY A 1206 35.78 33.35 -41.01
CA GLY A 1206 35.92 32.46 -42.15
C GLY A 1206 34.92 31.31 -42.16
N ASP A 1207 35.06 30.43 -43.16
CA ASP A 1207 34.18 29.29 -43.39
C ASP A 1207 34.77 28.01 -42.78
N TYR A 1208 34.07 27.45 -41.78
CA TYR A 1208 34.49 26.27 -41.03
C TYR A 1208 33.60 25.09 -41.43
N PRO A 1209 34.13 24.04 -42.09
CA PRO A 1209 33.31 22.91 -42.49
C PRO A 1209 32.82 22.13 -41.26
N TYR A 1210 31.61 21.62 -41.31
CA TYR A 1210 31.16 20.54 -40.42
C TYR A 1210 30.71 19.33 -41.23
N VAL A 1211 30.94 18.14 -40.70
CA VAL A 1211 30.85 16.91 -41.48
C VAL A 1211 30.46 15.71 -40.61
N CYS A 1212 29.69 14.78 -41.18
CA CYS A 1212 29.48 13.47 -40.58
C CYS A 1212 30.68 12.57 -40.89
N THR A 1213 31.37 12.09 -39.88
CA THR A 1213 32.55 11.21 -40.04
C THR A 1213 32.22 9.73 -39.88
N PHE A 1214 30.93 9.38 -39.69
CA PHE A 1214 30.50 7.99 -39.81
C PHE A 1214 30.90 7.41 -41.18
N PRO A 1215 31.32 6.14 -41.26
CA PRO A 1215 31.90 5.54 -42.47
C PRO A 1215 31.10 5.83 -43.75
N GLY A 1216 31.75 6.44 -44.74
CA GLY A 1216 31.17 6.73 -46.05
C GLY A 1216 30.30 8.01 -46.14
N HIS A 1217 30.01 8.69 -45.03
CA HIS A 1217 29.07 9.83 -45.04
C HIS A 1217 29.71 11.18 -45.42
N TRP A 1218 30.99 11.37 -45.12
CA TRP A 1218 31.62 12.69 -45.11
C TRP A 1218 31.63 13.42 -46.47
N SER A 1219 31.62 12.67 -47.57
CA SER A 1219 31.64 13.21 -48.95
C SER A 1219 30.34 13.91 -49.35
N ILE A 1220 29.22 13.58 -48.70
CA ILE A 1220 27.87 14.06 -49.06
C ILE A 1220 27.13 14.71 -47.87
N MET A 1221 27.43 14.29 -46.64
CA MET A 1221 26.81 14.78 -45.41
C MET A 1221 27.72 15.78 -44.70
N ASN A 1222 27.82 16.98 -45.27
CA ASN A 1222 28.58 18.10 -44.74
C ASN A 1222 27.85 19.44 -44.96
N GLY A 1223 28.34 20.47 -44.27
CA GLY A 1223 27.91 21.86 -44.37
C GLY A 1223 28.99 22.82 -43.86
N VAL A 1224 28.65 24.11 -43.76
CA VAL A 1224 29.61 25.18 -43.38
C VAL A 1224 29.09 26.05 -42.23
N MET A 1225 29.89 26.18 -41.17
CA MET A 1225 29.73 27.20 -40.15
C MET A 1225 30.48 28.47 -40.57
N LYS A 1226 29.77 29.57 -40.83
CA LYS A 1226 30.36 30.87 -41.14
C LYS A 1226 30.63 31.63 -39.86
N VAL A 1227 31.90 31.93 -39.57
CA VAL A 1227 32.27 32.78 -38.44
C VAL A 1227 32.41 34.21 -38.94
N VAL A 1228 31.62 35.14 -38.40
CA VAL A 1228 31.58 36.56 -38.78
C VAL A 1228 31.95 37.48 -37.60
N LYS A 1229 32.27 38.74 -37.88
CA LYS A 1229 32.55 39.75 -36.83
C LYS A 1229 31.32 40.11 -36.01
#